data_AF-A0AAN8XFF7-F1
#
_entry.id   AF-A0AAN8XFF7-F1
#
_cell.length_a   1.000
_cell.length_b   1.000
_cell.length_c   1.000
_cell.angle_alpha   90.00
_cell.angle_beta   90.00
_cell.angle_gamma   90.00
#
_symmetry.space_group_name_H-M   'P 1'
#
loop_
_entity.id
_entity.type
_entity.pdbx_description
1 polymer ?
#
loop_
_entity_poly.entity_id
_entity_poly.type
_entity_poly.pdbx_seq_one_letter_code
_entity_poly.pdbx_strand_id
1 'polypeptide(L)'
;MSKTSTLNIEGMKDSPLLVYAKEGDFHGVISALDVGANASSELLHLAILAGKVRVVRAVLSRGIGIENASILYRYRPLHYAAQHGHAHVVEELLNAGADHTAVELRGRMAVHIAASLGHLDVLKVMKSHGCDINVIADNRYKQTPLHYAAYEGKLSAVKWLVQNGAVLDAKDGYGNTPLSCACRRKQKDVIYWLQYGQEHQPSTDNGSLYSSEDEDKNANNNHAKCISSNNDPEIPEICYNSVEGICNYINGCKRLHLNRHYHWQAKEPLGSWLNFPDNIVTFLEVSFCDPVKDGVDLPALNEEIECSADYLSDIMGKDSWYCHFKDMTLADPSGRRILKTRRLTSELVDGKLPKPSAYAWYFLDKHNNWVKYGDVDTTGEKQFMCNINSSEVEKLYQRNPSQSIFFKNVQYQYSLDFTTMIQQNLSTNVVREVRRRPLPHTVKEAQINIGTITDSLRYPNSWETMETNEHVRRVKVSQNSKEYKDVCNSFIAAINVNNVVKIERIQNPFLWFAFQNKVREMTAVYGNVYEVNVKQLFHGTSSDVVDNICAENFDWRLHGSKTGQLYGRGTYFSPYAKTAYAYCRADNYSNCYLFLAKVAIGTYVVGDVNMVRPPLNPKTNKLYDSTVDRVHNPNIIVKYDKQEYYPEYIVTVKNANGACTVS
;
A
#
# COMPACT_ATOMS: atom_id res chain seq x y z
N MET A 1 4.76 -21.73 16.65
CA MET A 1 4.56 -22.75 17.69
C MET A 1 4.83 -22.13 19.05
N SER A 2 3.79 -21.89 19.85
CA SER A 2 3.90 -21.39 21.22
C SER A 2 2.99 -22.27 22.07
N LYS A 3 3.58 -23.25 22.77
CA LYS A 3 2.86 -24.10 23.72
C LYS A 3 2.48 -23.26 24.93
N THR A 4 1.19 -22.99 25.09
CA THR A 4 0.58 -22.57 26.35
C THR A 4 0.78 -23.69 27.36
N SER A 5 1.71 -23.53 28.29
CA SER A 5 1.90 -24.45 29.41
C SER A 5 0.77 -24.23 30.41
N THR A 6 -0.29 -25.04 30.32
CA THR A 6 -1.27 -25.23 31.39
C THR A 6 -0.56 -25.83 32.58
N LEU A 7 -0.52 -25.10 33.70
CA LEU A 7 -0.09 -25.62 34.99
C LEU A 7 -0.98 -26.79 35.37
N ASN A 8 -0.36 -27.92 35.73
CA ASN A 8 -1.03 -29.15 36.10
C ASN A 8 -1.58 -29.01 37.53
N ILE A 9 -2.90 -28.83 37.67
CA ILE A 9 -3.63 -28.64 38.95
C ILE A 9 -4.23 -29.99 39.39
N GLU A 10 -3.41 -31.05 39.46
CA GLU A 10 -3.92 -32.41 39.74
C GLU A 10 -3.78 -32.86 41.20
N GLY A 11 -3.32 -32.01 42.12
CA GLY A 11 -3.06 -32.40 43.52
C GLY A 11 -3.95 -31.84 44.64
N MET A 12 -4.93 -30.95 44.38
CA MET A 12 -5.54 -30.12 45.45
C MET A 12 -7.08 -30.07 45.40
N LYS A 13 -7.77 -31.22 45.33
CA LYS A 13 -9.18 -31.26 44.93
C LYS A 13 -10.27 -31.11 46.01
N ASP A 14 -10.02 -31.17 47.32
CA ASP A 14 -11.13 -31.45 48.24
C ASP A 14 -11.33 -30.46 49.42
N SER A 15 -11.20 -29.15 49.20
CA SER A 15 -11.72 -28.14 50.16
C SER A 15 -12.93 -27.41 49.58
N PRO A 16 -14.15 -27.61 50.13
CA PRO A 16 -15.37 -26.92 49.66
C PRO A 16 -15.21 -25.40 49.62
N LEU A 17 -14.44 -24.83 50.55
CA LEU A 17 -14.15 -23.39 50.61
C LEU A 17 -13.39 -22.88 49.38
N LEU A 18 -12.42 -23.65 48.88
CA LEU A 18 -11.65 -23.30 47.67
C LEU A 18 -12.52 -23.41 46.41
N VAL A 19 -13.47 -24.36 46.38
CA VAL A 19 -14.46 -24.49 45.30
C VAL A 19 -15.40 -23.29 45.30
N TYR A 20 -15.96 -22.91 46.45
CA TYR A 20 -16.83 -21.72 46.56
C TYR A 20 -16.13 -20.45 46.07
N ALA A 21 -14.87 -20.25 46.43
CA ALA A 21 -14.10 -19.10 45.96
C ALA A 21 -13.83 -19.11 44.45
N LYS A 22 -13.54 -20.28 43.87
CA LYS A 22 -13.34 -20.44 42.42
C LYS A 22 -14.62 -20.17 41.63
N GLU A 23 -15.75 -20.68 42.10
CA GLU A 23 -17.05 -20.52 41.43
C GLU A 23 -17.65 -19.13 41.67
N GLY A 24 -17.22 -18.45 42.73
CA GLY A 24 -17.74 -17.15 43.15
C GLY A 24 -19.00 -17.23 44.01
N ASP A 25 -19.21 -18.36 44.69
CA ASP A 25 -20.26 -18.51 45.69
C ASP A 25 -19.89 -17.69 46.94
N PHE A 26 -20.25 -16.41 46.89
CA PHE A 26 -20.03 -15.47 47.98
C PHE A 26 -20.66 -15.93 49.30
N HIS A 27 -21.84 -16.52 49.25
CA HIS A 27 -22.55 -16.94 50.46
C HIS A 27 -21.91 -18.18 51.08
N GLY A 28 -21.49 -19.15 50.24
CA GLY A 28 -20.70 -20.31 50.68
C GLY A 28 -19.37 -19.91 51.31
N VAL A 29 -18.65 -18.96 50.72
CA VAL A 29 -17.38 -18.45 51.29
C VAL A 29 -17.61 -17.75 52.63
N ILE A 30 -18.57 -16.83 52.72
CA ILE A 30 -18.84 -16.09 53.98
C ILE A 30 -19.30 -17.04 55.08
N SER A 31 -20.25 -17.93 54.79
CA SER A 31 -20.73 -18.92 55.75
C SER A 31 -19.59 -19.77 56.31
N ALA A 32 -18.71 -20.28 55.44
CA ALA A 32 -17.54 -21.05 55.84
C ALA A 32 -16.53 -20.24 56.68
N LEU A 33 -16.28 -18.98 56.33
CA LEU A 33 -15.39 -18.11 57.10
C LEU A 33 -16.01 -17.70 58.46
N ASP A 34 -17.33 -17.61 58.58
CA ASP A 34 -18.03 -17.26 59.83
C ASP A 34 -18.06 -18.42 60.82
N VAL A 35 -18.09 -19.68 60.34
CA VAL A 35 -17.99 -20.89 61.17
C VAL A 35 -16.55 -21.28 61.52
N GLY A 36 -15.58 -20.40 61.25
CA GLY A 36 -14.18 -20.54 61.70
C GLY A 36 -13.21 -21.11 60.68
N ALA A 37 -13.58 -21.24 59.39
CA ALA A 37 -12.60 -21.59 58.37
C ALA A 37 -11.53 -20.48 58.22
N ASN A 38 -10.27 -20.88 58.07
CA ASN A 38 -9.17 -19.92 58.00
C ASN A 38 -9.12 -19.25 56.62
N ALA A 39 -9.06 -17.91 56.62
CA ALA A 39 -8.80 -17.15 55.42
C ALA A 39 -7.32 -17.39 55.03
N SER A 40 -7.07 -18.08 53.91
CA SER A 40 -5.72 -18.44 53.45
C SER A 40 -5.25 -17.62 52.26
N SER A 41 -3.92 -17.51 52.06
CA SER A 41 -3.34 -16.90 50.86
C SER A 41 -3.77 -17.61 49.58
N GLU A 42 -3.95 -18.93 49.65
CA GLU A 42 -4.47 -19.76 48.56
C GLU A 42 -5.91 -19.39 48.18
N LEU A 43 -6.78 -19.18 49.18
CA LEU A 43 -8.16 -18.73 48.96
C LEU A 43 -8.20 -17.37 48.27
N LEU A 44 -7.36 -16.43 48.73
CA LEU A 44 -7.23 -15.11 48.12
C LEU A 44 -6.75 -15.22 46.66
N HIS A 45 -5.75 -16.05 46.38
CA HIS A 45 -5.24 -16.27 45.03
C HIS A 45 -6.28 -16.82 44.07
N LEU A 46 -7.02 -17.87 44.47
CA LEU A 46 -8.04 -18.46 43.62
C LEU A 46 -9.15 -17.45 43.30
N ALA A 47 -9.56 -16.65 44.29
CA ALA A 47 -10.54 -15.59 44.09
C ALA A 47 -10.04 -14.51 43.12
N ILE A 48 -8.76 -14.15 43.18
CA ILE A 48 -8.11 -13.21 42.25
C ILE A 48 -8.07 -13.78 40.83
N LEU A 49 -7.58 -15.02 40.66
CA LEU A 49 -7.51 -15.68 39.34
C LEU A 49 -8.90 -15.81 38.70
N ALA A 50 -9.92 -16.11 39.51
CA ALA A 50 -11.30 -16.24 39.08
C ALA A 50 -12.03 -14.89 38.91
N GLY A 51 -11.41 -13.75 39.23
CA GLY A 51 -11.99 -12.43 39.08
C GLY A 51 -13.15 -12.12 40.05
N LYS A 52 -13.25 -12.84 41.17
CA LYS A 52 -14.40 -12.79 42.09
C LYS A 52 -14.23 -11.68 43.12
N VAL A 53 -14.44 -10.43 42.71
CA VAL A 53 -14.23 -9.22 43.53
C VAL A 53 -14.89 -9.26 44.92
N ARG A 54 -16.13 -9.76 45.03
CA ARG A 54 -16.84 -9.88 46.31
C ARG A 54 -16.16 -10.85 47.27
N VAL A 55 -15.61 -11.94 46.74
CA VAL A 55 -14.85 -12.93 47.51
C VAL A 55 -13.50 -12.34 47.91
N VAL A 56 -12.81 -11.65 47.01
CA VAL A 56 -11.55 -10.95 47.32
C VAL A 56 -11.74 -9.96 48.48
N ARG A 57 -12.76 -9.11 48.41
CA ARG A 57 -13.09 -8.15 49.48
C ARG A 57 -13.38 -8.83 50.82
N ALA A 58 -14.17 -9.90 50.80
CA ALA A 58 -14.51 -10.68 51.99
C ALA A 58 -13.29 -11.34 52.64
N VAL A 59 -12.36 -11.83 51.84
CA VAL A 59 -11.14 -12.48 52.31
C VAL A 59 -10.16 -11.44 52.87
N LEU A 60 -10.03 -10.27 52.23
CA LEU A 60 -9.18 -9.17 52.70
C LEU A 60 -9.67 -8.56 54.03
N SER A 61 -10.98 -8.46 54.25
CA SER A 61 -11.54 -7.93 55.51
C SER A 61 -11.25 -8.79 56.74
N ARG A 62 -10.76 -10.03 56.55
CA ARG A 62 -10.30 -10.93 57.63
C ARG A 62 -8.83 -10.73 58.00
N GLY A 63 -8.17 -9.70 57.45
CA GLY A 63 -6.81 -9.33 57.83
C GLY A 63 -5.72 -10.18 57.18
N ILE A 64 -6.00 -10.88 56.07
CA ILE A 64 -4.94 -11.50 55.28
C ILE A 64 -4.03 -10.40 54.73
N GLY A 65 -2.73 -10.50 55.01
CA GLY A 65 -1.73 -9.62 54.43
C GLY A 65 -1.70 -9.74 52.90
N ILE A 66 -2.03 -8.65 52.21
CA ILE A 66 -2.11 -8.56 50.74
C ILE A 66 -0.82 -9.00 50.06
N GLU A 67 0.33 -8.75 50.69
CA GLU A 67 1.66 -9.04 50.13
C GLU A 67 2.18 -10.46 50.43
N ASN A 68 1.56 -11.18 51.37
CA ASN A 68 2.00 -12.52 51.79
C ASN A 68 1.52 -13.64 50.86
N ALA A 69 0.76 -13.29 49.82
CA ALA A 69 0.23 -14.20 48.84
C ALA A 69 1.23 -14.32 47.67
N SER A 70 2.35 -15.03 47.89
CA SER A 70 3.31 -15.38 46.83
C SER A 70 3.32 -16.89 46.64
N ILE A 71 2.94 -17.38 45.46
CA ILE A 71 2.94 -18.82 45.15
C ILE A 71 3.75 -19.13 43.90
N LEU A 72 5.02 -18.70 43.89
CA LEU A 72 6.05 -18.88 42.86
C LEU A 72 6.37 -17.58 42.10
N TYR A 73 7.65 -17.42 41.77
CA TYR A 73 8.19 -16.39 40.88
C TYR A 73 7.99 -14.90 41.29
N ARG A 74 7.90 -14.59 42.60
CA ARG A 74 7.66 -13.22 43.12
C ARG A 74 6.40 -12.54 42.55
N TYR A 75 5.47 -13.32 42.00
CA TYR A 75 4.19 -12.80 41.53
C TYR A 75 3.31 -12.51 42.74
N ARG A 76 2.87 -11.25 42.86
CA ARG A 76 1.97 -10.75 43.92
C ARG A 76 0.52 -10.67 43.41
N PRO A 77 -0.51 -10.59 44.28
CA PRO A 77 -1.91 -10.46 43.89
C PRO A 77 -2.19 -9.48 42.75
N LEU A 78 -1.58 -8.30 42.81
CA LEU A 78 -1.76 -7.25 41.80
C LEU A 78 -1.24 -7.67 40.41
N HIS A 79 -0.16 -8.47 40.34
CA HIS A 79 0.35 -9.00 39.08
C HIS A 79 -0.61 -10.01 38.45
N TYR A 80 -1.20 -10.91 39.24
CA TYR A 80 -2.20 -11.87 38.75
C TYR A 80 -3.47 -11.16 38.27
N ALA A 81 -3.99 -10.23 39.07
CA ALA A 81 -5.15 -9.45 38.69
C ALA A 81 -4.92 -8.67 37.39
N ALA A 82 -3.73 -8.07 37.23
CA ALA A 82 -3.32 -7.38 36.01
C ALA A 82 -3.11 -8.34 34.83
N GLN A 83 -2.57 -9.54 35.04
CA GLN A 83 -2.37 -10.55 33.99
C GLN A 83 -3.71 -11.04 33.40
N HIS A 84 -4.71 -11.23 34.25
CA HIS A 84 -6.02 -11.73 33.86
C HIS A 84 -7.01 -10.62 33.44
N GLY A 85 -6.64 -9.35 33.55
CA GLY A 85 -7.47 -8.23 33.12
C GLY A 85 -8.61 -7.89 34.09
N HIS A 86 -8.56 -8.36 35.33
CA HIS A 86 -9.63 -8.20 36.32
C HIS A 86 -9.60 -6.82 36.98
N ALA A 87 -10.03 -5.78 36.26
CA ALA A 87 -9.94 -4.38 36.69
C ALA A 87 -10.57 -4.10 38.08
N HIS A 88 -11.74 -4.67 38.38
CA HIS A 88 -12.37 -4.51 39.69
C HIS A 88 -11.61 -5.21 40.82
N VAL A 89 -10.89 -6.30 40.53
CA VAL A 89 -10.02 -6.94 41.53
C VAL A 89 -8.76 -6.09 41.74
N VAL A 90 -8.20 -5.51 40.67
CA VAL A 90 -7.08 -4.55 40.76
C VAL A 90 -7.46 -3.36 41.63
N GLU A 91 -8.66 -2.79 41.43
CA GLU A 91 -9.19 -1.67 42.22
C GLU A 91 -9.31 -2.02 43.71
N GLU A 92 -9.92 -3.17 44.05
CA GLU A 92 -10.00 -3.61 45.45
C GLU A 92 -8.63 -3.82 46.09
N LEU A 93 -7.68 -4.42 45.37
CA LEU A 93 -6.33 -4.65 45.88
C LEU A 93 -5.60 -3.32 46.15
N LEU A 94 -5.71 -2.34 45.25
CA LEU A 94 -5.11 -1.02 45.43
C LEU A 94 -5.76 -0.25 46.58
N ASN A 95 -7.09 -0.30 46.71
CA ASN A 95 -7.82 0.29 47.84
C ASN A 95 -7.42 -0.35 49.18
N ALA A 96 -7.09 -1.64 49.18
CA ALA A 96 -6.60 -2.33 50.36
C ALA A 96 -5.13 -2.03 50.68
N GLY A 97 -4.41 -1.29 49.83
CA GLY A 97 -3.03 -0.88 50.03
C GLY A 97 -1.98 -1.78 49.36
N ALA A 98 -2.34 -2.50 48.29
CA ALA A 98 -1.37 -3.26 47.49
C ALA A 98 -0.27 -2.34 46.92
N ASP A 99 0.98 -2.79 46.99
CA ASP A 99 2.13 -2.08 46.46
C ASP A 99 2.16 -2.17 44.93
N HIS A 100 1.79 -1.07 44.27
CA HIS A 100 1.82 -0.98 42.81
C HIS A 100 3.22 -0.88 42.21
N THR A 101 4.26 -0.66 43.02
CA THR A 101 5.68 -0.58 42.61
C THR A 101 6.40 -1.92 42.65
N ALA A 102 5.75 -2.94 43.19
CA ALA A 102 6.33 -4.26 43.30
C ALA A 102 6.68 -4.86 41.93
N VAL A 103 7.83 -5.53 41.86
CA VAL A 103 8.34 -6.19 40.65
C VAL A 103 8.30 -7.72 40.77
N GLU A 104 7.86 -8.40 39.71
CA GLU A 104 8.02 -9.85 39.55
C GLU A 104 9.44 -10.24 39.11
N LEU A 105 9.76 -11.53 39.05
CA LEU A 105 11.11 -12.02 38.76
C LEU A 105 11.74 -11.54 37.43
N ARG A 106 10.95 -11.22 36.41
CA ARG A 106 11.46 -10.59 35.17
C ARG A 106 11.55 -9.07 35.26
N GLY A 107 11.47 -8.50 36.47
CA GLY A 107 11.61 -7.08 36.73
C GLY A 107 10.42 -6.23 36.29
N ARG A 108 9.24 -6.83 36.06
CA ARG A 108 8.06 -6.09 35.60
C ARG A 108 7.14 -5.78 36.77
N MET A 109 6.64 -4.55 36.80
CA MET A 109 5.49 -4.17 37.63
C MET A 109 4.17 -4.60 36.96
N ALA A 110 3.08 -4.67 37.72
CA ALA A 110 1.75 -5.03 37.20
C ALA A 110 1.30 -4.15 36.00
N VAL A 111 1.68 -2.87 35.96
CA VAL A 111 1.35 -1.96 34.83
C VAL A 111 2.01 -2.38 33.51
N HIS A 112 3.23 -2.94 33.54
CA HIS A 112 3.88 -3.47 32.35
C HIS A 112 3.15 -4.71 31.82
N ILE A 113 2.63 -5.54 32.72
CA ILE A 113 1.91 -6.77 32.38
C ILE A 113 0.57 -6.42 31.74
N ALA A 114 -0.19 -5.52 32.36
CA ALA A 114 -1.44 -5.00 31.82
C ALA A 114 -1.24 -4.39 30.42
N ALA A 115 -0.18 -3.60 30.23
CA ALA A 115 0.17 -3.02 28.94
C ALA A 115 0.54 -4.07 27.88
N SER A 116 1.35 -5.07 28.24
CA SER A 116 1.74 -6.16 27.34
C SER A 116 0.55 -7.00 26.86
N LEU A 117 -0.48 -7.15 27.70
CA LEU A 117 -1.66 -7.94 27.38
C LEU A 117 -2.81 -7.11 26.79
N GLY A 118 -2.73 -5.78 26.90
CA GLY A 118 -3.71 -4.85 26.35
C GLY A 118 -4.93 -4.63 27.25
N HIS A 119 -4.80 -4.91 28.55
CA HIS A 119 -5.88 -4.78 29.53
C HIS A 119 -6.10 -3.31 29.90
N LEU A 120 -6.79 -2.59 29.02
CA LEU A 120 -7.00 -1.14 29.10
C LEU A 120 -7.66 -0.70 30.41
N ASP A 121 -8.68 -1.41 30.88
CA ASP A 121 -9.40 -1.01 32.09
C ASP A 121 -8.55 -1.19 33.35
N VAL A 122 -7.64 -2.18 33.36
CA VAL A 122 -6.61 -2.29 34.40
C VAL A 122 -5.67 -1.09 34.37
N LEU A 123 -5.19 -0.68 33.18
CA LEU A 123 -4.31 0.50 33.05
C LEU A 123 -4.97 1.78 33.58
N LYS A 124 -6.25 1.98 33.28
CA LYS A 124 -7.05 3.11 33.81
C LYS A 124 -7.11 3.11 35.33
N VAL A 125 -7.47 1.97 35.94
CA VAL A 125 -7.55 1.82 37.40
C VAL A 125 -6.19 2.05 38.05
N MET A 126 -5.11 1.50 37.49
CA MET A 126 -3.78 1.69 38.04
C MET A 126 -3.37 3.18 38.00
N LYS A 127 -3.61 3.89 36.89
CA LYS A 127 -3.31 5.32 36.79
C LYS A 127 -4.15 6.18 37.73
N SER A 128 -5.43 5.86 37.95
CA SER A 128 -6.27 6.59 38.91
C SER A 128 -5.79 6.45 40.36
N HIS A 129 -5.08 5.36 40.67
CA HIS A 129 -4.42 5.14 41.97
C HIS A 129 -2.96 5.62 42.01
N GLY A 130 -2.56 6.51 41.10
CA GLY A 130 -1.24 7.15 41.13
C GLY A 130 -0.09 6.31 40.55
N CYS A 131 -0.37 5.18 39.89
CA CYS A 131 0.69 4.44 39.19
C CYS A 131 1.28 5.30 38.07
N ASP A 132 2.61 5.43 38.05
CA ASP A 132 3.31 6.04 36.93
C ASP A 132 3.27 5.12 35.71
N ILE A 133 2.89 5.68 34.56
CA ILE A 133 2.77 4.99 33.27
C ILE A 133 4.08 5.03 32.46
N ASN A 134 5.07 5.79 32.92
CA ASN A 134 6.41 5.89 32.35
C ASN A 134 7.45 5.10 33.14
N VAL A 135 7.03 4.30 34.13
CA VAL A 135 7.94 3.43 34.89
C VAL A 135 8.77 2.54 33.98
N ILE A 136 10.01 2.30 34.38
CA ILE A 136 10.96 1.48 33.64
C ILE A 136 11.05 0.12 34.32
N ALA A 137 10.87 -0.96 33.57
CA ALA A 137 11.03 -2.31 34.12
C ALA A 137 12.45 -2.51 34.69
N ASP A 138 12.52 -3.12 35.87
CA ASP A 138 13.78 -3.46 36.55
C ASP A 138 14.42 -4.73 35.98
N ASN A 139 14.71 -4.68 34.69
CA ASN A 139 15.41 -5.73 33.96
C ASN A 139 16.37 -5.14 32.94
N ARG A 140 17.15 -5.99 32.26
CA ARG A 140 18.12 -5.56 31.26
C ARG A 140 17.51 -4.83 30.05
N TYR A 141 16.23 -5.03 29.80
CA TYR A 141 15.54 -4.41 28.67
C TYR A 141 15.15 -2.97 28.97
N LYS A 142 14.97 -2.58 30.25
CA LYS A 142 14.61 -1.21 30.66
C LYS A 142 13.44 -0.64 29.84
N GLN A 143 12.41 -1.46 29.61
CA GLN A 143 11.25 -1.11 28.80
C GLN A 143 10.15 -0.45 29.64
N THR A 144 9.48 0.56 29.07
CA THR A 144 8.27 1.18 29.66
C THR A 144 7.00 0.40 29.32
N PRO A 145 5.84 0.64 29.98
CA PRO A 145 4.56 0.08 29.57
C PRO A 145 4.24 0.29 28.08
N LEU A 146 4.59 1.45 27.52
CA LEU A 146 4.40 1.74 26.10
C LEU A 146 5.22 0.82 25.19
N HIS A 147 6.46 0.49 25.55
CA HIS A 147 7.27 -0.49 24.80
C HIS A 147 6.61 -1.87 24.78
N TYR A 148 6.09 -2.34 25.92
CA TYR A 148 5.43 -3.64 26.01
C TYR A 148 4.12 -3.67 25.21
N ALA A 149 3.28 -2.63 25.33
CA ALA A 149 2.05 -2.52 24.54
C ALA A 149 2.37 -2.46 23.04
N ALA A 150 3.43 -1.74 22.67
CA ALA A 150 3.83 -1.60 21.27
C ALA A 150 4.41 -2.89 20.67
N TYR A 151 5.26 -3.60 21.42
CA TYR A 151 5.83 -4.89 21.02
C TYR A 151 4.75 -5.97 20.83
N GLU A 152 3.72 -5.98 21.68
CA GLU A 152 2.63 -6.96 21.62
C GLU A 152 1.41 -6.52 20.79
N GLY A 153 1.49 -5.34 20.15
CA GLY A 153 0.47 -4.87 19.21
C GLY A 153 -0.84 -4.44 19.85
N LYS A 154 -0.81 -4.01 21.12
CA LYS A 154 -2.00 -3.67 21.90
C LYS A 154 -2.43 -2.23 21.63
N LEU A 155 -3.02 -1.98 20.46
CA LEU A 155 -3.36 -0.63 19.98
C LEU A 155 -4.13 0.21 21.00
N SER A 156 -5.20 -0.33 21.60
CA SER A 156 -6.02 0.41 22.56
C SER A 156 -5.22 0.83 23.80
N ALA A 157 -4.28 0.00 24.26
CA ALA A 157 -3.38 0.33 25.35
C ALA A 157 -2.32 1.36 24.92
N VAL A 158 -1.76 1.24 23.72
CA VAL A 158 -0.82 2.23 23.14
C VAL A 158 -1.47 3.61 23.06
N LYS A 159 -2.68 3.69 22.47
CA LYS A 159 -3.46 4.93 22.36
C LYS A 159 -3.66 5.59 23.72
N TRP A 160 -4.17 4.80 24.66
CA TRP A 160 -4.48 5.31 25.99
C TRP A 160 -3.24 5.72 26.78
N LEU A 161 -2.15 4.94 26.72
CA LEU A 161 -0.89 5.27 27.39
C LEU A 161 -0.34 6.61 26.90
N VAL A 162 -0.32 6.83 25.58
CA VAL A 162 0.16 8.08 24.98
C VAL A 162 -0.77 9.25 25.31
N GLN A 163 -2.09 9.06 25.25
CA GLN A 163 -3.06 10.08 25.69
C GLN A 163 -2.91 10.47 27.16
N ASN A 164 -2.35 9.59 28.00
CA ASN A 164 -2.15 9.82 29.42
C ASN A 164 -0.69 10.19 29.77
N GLY A 165 0.09 10.62 28.77
CA GLY A 165 1.43 11.19 28.95
C GLY A 165 2.58 10.19 28.84
N ALA A 166 2.40 9.06 28.15
CA ALA A 166 3.52 8.13 27.91
C ALA A 166 4.55 8.75 26.98
N VAL A 167 5.84 8.64 27.32
CA VAL A 167 6.94 9.17 26.52
C VAL A 167 7.12 8.28 25.28
N LEU A 168 6.77 8.84 24.12
CA LEU A 168 6.69 8.16 22.83
C LEU A 168 8.03 7.71 22.27
N ASP A 169 9.07 8.48 22.51
CA ASP A 169 10.44 8.27 22.04
C ASP A 169 11.36 7.76 23.16
N ALA A 170 10.78 7.28 24.26
CA ALA A 170 11.52 6.66 25.35
C ALA A 170 12.43 5.56 24.79
N LYS A 171 13.68 5.52 25.24
CA LYS A 171 14.65 4.53 24.80
C LYS A 171 14.77 3.41 25.83
N ASP A 172 14.64 2.18 25.35
CA ASP A 172 14.91 0.99 26.15
C ASP A 172 16.43 0.78 26.37
N GLY A 173 16.81 -0.27 27.10
CA GLY A 173 18.22 -0.60 27.42
C GLY A 173 19.10 -0.92 26.20
N TYR A 174 18.51 -1.02 25.01
CA TYR A 174 19.19 -1.22 23.73
C TYR A 174 19.04 -0.02 22.79
N GLY A 175 18.46 1.09 23.25
CA GLY A 175 18.22 2.29 22.46
C GLY A 175 17.02 2.20 21.51
N ASN A 176 16.18 1.17 21.62
CA ASN A 176 14.96 1.04 20.81
C ASN A 176 13.86 1.93 21.38
N THR A 177 13.05 2.51 20.49
CA THR A 177 11.80 3.20 20.87
C THR A 177 10.62 2.21 20.86
N PRO A 178 9.46 2.56 21.45
CA PRO A 178 8.23 1.78 21.30
C PRO A 178 7.87 1.52 19.83
N LEU A 179 8.08 2.50 18.95
CA LEU A 179 7.90 2.33 17.51
C LEU A 179 8.87 1.28 16.94
N SER A 180 10.15 1.32 17.30
CA SER A 180 11.14 0.30 16.90
C SER A 180 10.74 -1.11 17.36
N CYS A 181 10.19 -1.23 18.58
CA CYS A 181 9.67 -2.49 19.09
C CYS A 181 8.45 -3.00 18.30
N ALA A 182 7.52 -2.11 17.95
CA ALA A 182 6.36 -2.42 17.11
C ALA A 182 6.79 -2.88 15.71
N CYS A 183 7.77 -2.18 15.10
CA CYS A 183 8.36 -2.53 13.81
C CYS A 183 8.99 -3.93 13.83
N ARG A 184 9.80 -4.24 14.86
CA ARG A 184 10.44 -5.56 15.02
C ARG A 184 9.43 -6.70 15.06
N ARG A 185 8.23 -6.46 15.61
CA ARG A 185 7.16 -7.45 15.74
C ARG A 185 6.08 -7.34 14.64
N LYS A 186 6.25 -6.42 13.70
CA LYS A 186 5.32 -6.14 12.59
C LYS A 186 3.90 -5.80 13.08
N GLN A 187 3.79 -5.02 14.15
CA GLN A 187 2.52 -4.62 14.76
C GLN A 187 1.90 -3.43 14.03
N LYS A 188 1.30 -3.69 12.87
CA LYS A 188 0.93 -2.68 11.85
C LYS A 188 0.06 -1.53 12.39
N ASP A 189 -1.00 -1.83 13.13
CA ASP A 189 -1.89 -0.80 13.67
C ASP A 189 -1.19 0.13 14.67
N VAL A 190 -0.28 -0.43 15.47
CA VAL A 190 0.52 0.33 16.43
C VAL A 190 1.58 1.17 15.73
N ILE A 191 2.28 0.62 14.73
CA ILE A 191 3.28 1.33 13.92
C ILE A 191 2.62 2.55 13.28
N TYR A 192 1.50 2.32 12.59
CA TYR A 192 0.73 3.38 11.95
C TYR A 192 0.29 4.45 12.96
N TRP A 193 -0.30 4.04 14.09
CA TRP A 193 -0.80 5.01 15.07
C TRP A 193 0.33 5.79 15.77
N LEU A 194 1.46 5.16 16.09
CA LEU A 194 2.62 5.84 16.67
C LEU A 194 3.30 6.79 15.69
N GLN A 195 3.28 6.52 14.39
CA GLN A 195 3.89 7.37 13.36
C GLN A 195 2.99 8.53 12.92
N TYR A 196 1.67 8.30 12.85
CA TYR A 196 0.75 9.20 12.15
C TYR A 196 -0.52 9.55 12.95
N GLY A 197 -0.82 8.86 14.04
CA GLY A 197 -2.11 8.92 14.74
C GLY A 197 -2.19 9.87 15.94
N GLN A 198 -1.16 10.68 16.20
CA GLN A 198 -1.05 11.53 17.38
C GLN A 198 -1.61 12.95 17.19
N GLU A 199 -1.83 13.38 15.94
CA GLU A 199 -2.15 14.78 15.58
C GLU A 199 -3.63 15.18 15.79
N HIS A 200 -4.51 14.27 16.24
CA HIS A 200 -5.92 14.55 16.53
C HIS A 200 -6.25 14.34 18.01
N GLN A 201 -5.84 15.24 18.89
CA GLN A 201 -6.42 15.34 20.24
C GLN A 201 -6.79 16.79 20.61
N PRO A 202 -7.99 17.02 21.15
CA PRO A 202 -8.40 18.32 21.66
C PRO A 202 -7.59 18.66 22.91
N SER A 203 -6.97 19.84 22.94
CA SER A 203 -6.39 20.40 24.15
C SER A 203 -7.47 20.57 25.21
N THR A 204 -7.22 20.03 26.39
CA THR A 204 -7.98 20.37 27.58
C THR A 204 -7.55 21.77 28.00
N ASP A 205 -8.33 22.79 27.62
CA ASP A 205 -8.29 24.05 28.34
C ASP A 205 -9.70 24.60 28.55
N ASN A 206 -9.93 25.08 29.77
CA ASN A 206 -11.21 25.52 30.29
C ASN A 206 -11.50 26.97 29.86
N GLY A 207 -12.64 27.21 29.22
CA GLY A 207 -13.45 28.41 29.44
C GLY A 207 -13.42 29.53 28.39
N SER A 208 -14.65 30.03 28.12
CA SER A 208 -15.04 31.35 27.58
C SER A 208 -15.31 31.53 26.07
N LEU A 209 -16.60 31.45 25.76
CA LEU A 209 -17.47 32.32 24.92
C LEU A 209 -16.88 33.41 23.97
N TYR A 210 -17.45 33.38 22.75
CA TYR A 210 -17.76 34.42 21.73
C TYR A 210 -16.75 34.90 20.66
N SER A 211 -17.27 34.80 19.42
CA SER A 211 -17.24 35.70 18.24
C SER A 211 -16.04 35.79 17.28
N SER A 212 -16.33 35.31 16.05
CA SER A 212 -16.15 35.92 14.71
C SER A 212 -14.79 36.41 14.20
N GLU A 213 -14.56 35.99 12.94
CA GLU A 213 -13.80 36.63 11.85
C GLU A 213 -12.26 36.49 11.82
N ASP A 214 -11.86 35.71 10.82
CA ASP A 214 -10.75 35.88 9.90
C ASP A 214 -9.31 35.38 10.21
N GLU A 215 -8.91 34.51 9.28
CA GLU A 215 -7.58 34.29 8.67
C GLU A 215 -6.53 33.38 9.34
N ASP A 216 -6.50 32.15 8.79
CA ASP A 216 -5.35 31.45 8.22
C ASP A 216 -4.12 31.10 9.10
N LYS A 217 -3.89 29.79 9.26
CA LYS A 217 -2.74 29.08 8.63
C LYS A 217 -2.71 27.54 8.87
N ASN A 218 -2.68 26.83 7.74
CA ASN A 218 -1.98 25.56 7.44
C ASN A 218 -2.55 24.17 7.84
N ALA A 219 -3.51 23.72 7.04
CA ALA A 219 -3.55 22.45 6.26
C ALA A 219 -2.53 21.32 6.54
N ASN A 220 -3.00 20.11 6.94
CA ASN A 220 -3.27 18.99 6.01
C ASN A 220 -3.63 17.66 6.72
N ASN A 221 -4.94 17.38 6.73
CA ASN A 221 -5.59 16.05 6.77
C ASN A 221 -5.19 15.24 5.50
N ASN A 222 -5.15 13.91 5.38
CA ASN A 222 -5.92 12.81 5.96
C ASN A 222 -5.33 11.49 5.43
N HIS A 223 -5.37 10.38 6.18
CA HIS A 223 -5.74 9.05 5.65
C HIS A 223 -6.02 8.05 6.78
N ALA A 224 -7.16 8.20 7.47
CA ALA A 224 -7.74 7.15 8.32
C ALA A 224 -8.80 6.36 7.53
N LYS A 225 -8.97 5.08 7.86
CA LYS A 225 -10.19 4.33 7.53
C LYS A 225 -10.70 3.56 8.75
N CYS A 226 -11.86 3.98 9.24
CA CYS A 226 -12.67 3.27 10.21
C CYS A 226 -13.57 2.26 9.48
N ILE A 227 -13.84 1.13 10.12
CA ILE A 227 -14.71 0.06 9.62
C ILE A 227 -16.15 0.39 10.06
N SER A 228 -17.10 0.36 9.12
CA SER A 228 -18.52 0.56 9.44
C SER A 228 -19.10 -0.65 10.18
N SER A 229 -20.26 -0.51 10.85
CA SER A 229 -20.94 -1.58 11.61
C SER A 229 -21.26 -2.86 10.82
N ASN A 230 -21.15 -2.81 9.48
CA ASN A 230 -21.36 -3.93 8.57
C ASN A 230 -20.05 -4.61 8.11
N ASN A 231 -18.91 -4.28 8.72
CA ASN A 231 -17.58 -4.75 8.33
C ASN A 231 -17.12 -4.32 6.92
N ASP A 232 -17.83 -3.37 6.30
CA ASP A 232 -17.44 -2.74 5.03
C ASP A 232 -16.52 -1.53 5.32
N PRO A 233 -15.46 -1.32 4.51
CA PRO A 233 -14.62 -0.15 4.63
C PRO A 233 -15.40 1.10 4.21
N GLU A 234 -15.46 2.09 5.10
CA GLU A 234 -16.23 3.33 4.90
C GLU A 234 -15.81 4.05 3.62
N ILE A 235 -16.73 4.44 2.73
CA ILE A 235 -16.36 5.20 1.53
C ILE A 235 -16.44 6.69 1.90
N PRO A 236 -15.30 7.40 1.97
CA PRO A 236 -15.35 8.80 2.33
C PRO A 236 -16.03 9.64 1.24
N GLU A 237 -16.78 10.66 1.64
CA GLU A 237 -17.38 11.61 0.69
C GLU A 237 -16.28 12.35 -0.09
N ILE A 238 -16.37 12.31 -1.43
CA ILE A 238 -15.36 12.88 -2.32
C ILE A 238 -15.75 14.31 -2.70
N CYS A 239 -14.78 15.23 -2.65
CA CYS A 239 -14.94 16.56 -3.19
C CYS A 239 -14.92 16.51 -4.73
N TYR A 240 -16.10 16.62 -5.33
CA TYR A 240 -16.25 16.58 -6.79
C TYR A 240 -15.35 17.59 -7.51
N ASN A 241 -15.40 18.86 -7.06
CA ASN A 241 -14.61 19.94 -7.63
C ASN A 241 -13.10 19.70 -7.49
N SER A 242 -12.66 18.93 -6.49
CA SER A 242 -11.24 18.61 -6.30
C SER A 242 -10.75 17.66 -7.38
N VAL A 243 -11.53 16.64 -7.72
CA VAL A 243 -11.18 15.70 -8.81
C VAL A 243 -11.09 16.43 -10.15
N GLU A 244 -12.00 17.38 -10.38
CA GLU A 244 -12.00 18.24 -11.58
C GLU A 244 -10.94 19.37 -11.53
N GLY A 245 -10.14 19.47 -10.46
CA GLY A 245 -9.08 20.47 -10.31
C GLY A 245 -9.59 21.91 -10.12
N ILE A 246 -10.85 22.08 -9.76
CA ILE A 246 -11.56 23.37 -9.61
C ILE A 246 -12.08 23.58 -8.18
N CYS A 247 -11.58 22.84 -7.20
CA CYS A 247 -11.97 23.06 -5.80
C CYS A 247 -11.37 24.36 -5.30
N ASN A 248 -12.22 25.29 -4.90
CA ASN A 248 -11.79 26.58 -4.33
C ASN A 248 -11.37 26.48 -2.86
N TYR A 249 -11.42 25.28 -2.27
CA TYR A 249 -11.20 25.02 -0.84
C TYR A 249 -10.01 24.07 -0.59
N ILE A 250 -8.93 24.17 -1.38
CA ILE A 250 -7.76 23.25 -1.35
C ILE A 250 -7.20 23.04 0.07
N ASN A 251 -7.33 24.02 0.96
CA ASN A 251 -6.82 23.96 2.33
C ASN A 251 -7.89 23.74 3.43
N GLY A 252 -9.14 23.41 3.09
CA GLY A 252 -10.21 23.32 4.10
C GLY A 252 -11.55 22.72 3.63
N CYS A 253 -11.56 21.94 2.56
CA CYS A 253 -12.79 21.31 2.10
C CYS A 253 -13.31 20.26 3.10
N LYS A 254 -14.63 20.29 3.36
CA LYS A 254 -15.30 19.31 4.24
C LYS A 254 -15.39 17.90 3.66
N ARG A 255 -15.08 17.73 2.37
CA ARG A 255 -15.07 16.44 1.65
C ARG A 255 -13.63 16.06 1.28
N LEU A 256 -13.33 14.77 1.15
CA LEU A 256 -11.99 14.31 0.83
C LEU A 256 -11.55 14.72 -0.58
N HIS A 257 -10.33 15.21 -0.69
CA HIS A 257 -9.66 15.56 -1.93
C HIS A 257 -8.96 14.32 -2.50
N LEU A 258 -9.76 13.36 -2.97
CA LEU A 258 -9.24 12.24 -3.75
C LEU A 258 -9.07 12.65 -5.21
N ASN A 259 -8.22 11.91 -5.92
CA ASN A 259 -7.93 12.17 -7.34
C ASN A 259 -8.99 11.58 -8.29
N ARG A 260 -10.04 10.91 -7.78
CA ARG A 260 -11.00 10.11 -8.56
C ARG A 260 -12.40 10.09 -7.93
N HIS A 261 -13.44 9.80 -8.72
CA HIS A 261 -14.84 9.69 -8.24
C HIS A 261 -15.30 8.26 -7.94
N TYR A 262 -14.43 7.28 -8.15
CA TYR A 262 -14.76 5.86 -8.09
C TYR A 262 -13.75 5.10 -7.23
N HIS A 263 -14.21 3.97 -6.70
CA HIS A 263 -13.44 3.04 -5.91
C HIS A 263 -13.66 1.63 -6.44
N TRP A 264 -12.61 0.81 -6.39
CA TRP A 264 -12.72 -0.61 -6.65
C TRP A 264 -12.44 -1.40 -5.39
N GLN A 265 -13.21 -2.45 -5.18
CA GLN A 265 -13.06 -3.34 -4.03
C GLN A 265 -13.10 -4.81 -4.44
N ALA A 266 -12.45 -5.65 -3.63
CA ALA A 266 -12.52 -7.10 -3.75
C ALA A 266 -12.83 -7.75 -2.39
N LYS A 267 -13.40 -8.96 -2.42
CA LYS A 267 -13.59 -9.79 -1.24
C LYS A 267 -13.58 -11.28 -1.55
N GLU A 268 -13.16 -12.07 -0.56
CA GLU A 268 -13.40 -13.51 -0.56
C GLU A 268 -14.89 -13.84 -0.33
N PRO A 269 -15.37 -15.04 -0.70
CA PRO A 269 -16.78 -15.42 -0.56
C PRO A 269 -17.38 -15.22 0.85
N LEU A 270 -16.57 -15.38 1.89
CA LEU A 270 -16.94 -15.20 3.31
C LEU A 270 -16.19 -14.03 3.99
N GLY A 271 -15.51 -13.18 3.20
CA GLY A 271 -14.68 -12.08 3.70
C GLY A 271 -15.34 -10.70 3.62
N SER A 272 -14.70 -9.71 4.25
CA SER A 272 -15.04 -8.29 4.11
C SER A 272 -14.56 -7.71 2.79
N TRP A 273 -15.19 -6.62 2.34
CA TRP A 273 -14.70 -5.83 1.22
C TRP A 273 -13.38 -5.12 1.55
N LEU A 274 -12.46 -5.10 0.59
CA LEU A 274 -11.15 -4.49 0.70
C LEU A 274 -10.97 -3.52 -0.47
N ASN A 275 -10.36 -2.38 -0.22
CA ASN A 275 -10.10 -1.42 -1.30
C ASN A 275 -8.85 -1.83 -2.07
N PHE A 276 -8.93 -1.73 -3.39
CA PHE A 276 -7.73 -1.74 -4.21
C PHE A 276 -6.92 -0.45 -4.00
N PRO A 277 -5.58 -0.51 -4.11
CA PRO A 277 -4.75 0.69 -4.12
C PRO A 277 -4.99 1.51 -5.39
N ASP A 278 -4.70 2.81 -5.33
CA ASP A 278 -5.05 3.79 -6.37
C ASP A 278 -4.54 3.43 -7.78
N ASN A 279 -3.35 2.84 -7.87
CA ASN A 279 -2.78 2.39 -9.14
C ASN A 279 -3.61 1.26 -9.78
N ILE A 280 -4.10 0.31 -8.97
CA ILE A 280 -4.95 -0.79 -9.43
C ILE A 280 -6.37 -0.29 -9.74
N VAL A 281 -6.92 0.60 -8.91
CA VAL A 281 -8.22 1.27 -9.13
C VAL A 281 -8.24 1.97 -10.49
N THR A 282 -7.19 2.71 -10.81
CA THR A 282 -7.04 3.40 -12.11
C THR A 282 -7.07 2.41 -13.27
N PHE A 283 -6.30 1.34 -13.13
CA PHE A 283 -6.11 0.34 -14.19
C PHE A 283 -7.39 -0.46 -14.45
N LEU A 284 -8.07 -0.85 -13.37
CA LEU A 284 -9.39 -1.47 -13.41
C LEU A 284 -10.40 -0.55 -14.08
N GLU A 285 -10.48 0.73 -13.67
CA GLU A 285 -11.45 1.66 -14.22
C GLU A 285 -11.26 1.86 -15.72
N VAL A 286 -10.05 2.18 -16.16
CA VAL A 286 -9.78 2.43 -17.59
C VAL A 286 -10.08 1.19 -18.42
N SER A 287 -9.73 0.01 -17.91
CA SER A 287 -10.00 -1.26 -18.60
C SER A 287 -11.49 -1.61 -18.60
N PHE A 288 -12.21 -1.25 -17.53
CA PHE A 288 -13.66 -1.47 -17.42
C PHE A 288 -14.48 -0.45 -18.22
N CYS A 289 -13.94 0.71 -18.58
CA CYS A 289 -14.58 1.64 -19.53
C CYS A 289 -14.54 1.12 -20.97
N ASP A 290 -13.57 0.26 -21.32
CA ASP A 290 -13.40 -0.28 -22.66
C ASP A 290 -14.48 -1.33 -22.99
N PRO A 291 -15.33 -1.10 -24.01
CA PRO A 291 -16.34 -2.08 -24.39
C PRO A 291 -15.74 -3.34 -25.02
N VAL A 292 -14.50 -3.33 -25.51
CA VAL A 292 -13.84 -4.51 -26.10
C VAL A 292 -13.37 -5.48 -25.02
N LYS A 293 -13.02 -4.99 -23.82
CA LYS A 293 -12.46 -5.83 -22.76
C LYS A 293 -13.54 -6.59 -21.97
N ASP A 294 -13.35 -7.90 -21.90
CA ASP A 294 -14.08 -8.82 -21.01
C ASP A 294 -13.48 -8.89 -19.60
N GLY A 295 -12.22 -8.47 -19.49
CA GLY A 295 -11.47 -8.49 -18.26
C GLY A 295 -10.06 -7.93 -18.45
N VAL A 296 -9.26 -8.00 -17.40
CA VAL A 296 -7.86 -7.56 -17.44
C VAL A 296 -7.00 -8.25 -16.38
N ASP A 297 -5.75 -8.54 -16.72
CA ASP A 297 -4.73 -9.00 -15.79
C ASP A 297 -4.25 -7.87 -14.87
N LEU A 298 -4.51 -8.00 -13.57
CA LEU A 298 -4.08 -7.06 -12.58
C LEU A 298 -2.56 -7.12 -12.37
N PRO A 299 -1.90 -5.95 -12.21
CA PRO A 299 -0.54 -5.90 -11.70
C PRO A 299 -0.42 -6.64 -10.36
N ALA A 300 0.66 -7.38 -10.19
CA ALA A 300 1.05 -7.91 -8.89
C ALA A 300 1.14 -6.76 -7.88
N LEU A 301 0.62 -7.01 -6.68
CA LEU A 301 0.71 -6.06 -5.57
C LEU A 301 2.15 -6.10 -5.05
N ASN A 302 2.97 -5.11 -5.42
CA ASN A 302 4.36 -5.01 -4.93
C ASN A 302 4.37 -4.60 -3.45
N GLU A 303 5.23 -5.26 -2.66
CA GLU A 303 5.36 -5.16 -1.19
C GLU A 303 5.79 -3.77 -0.64
N GLU A 304 5.85 -2.71 -1.46
CA GLU A 304 6.31 -1.37 -1.04
C GLU A 304 5.21 -0.28 -1.03
N ILE A 305 3.92 -0.62 -1.08
CA ILE A 305 2.85 0.40 -1.16
C ILE A 305 1.73 0.14 -0.13
N GLU A 306 1.60 1.10 0.80
CA GLU A 306 0.43 1.49 1.63
C GLU A 306 -0.28 0.43 2.51
N CYS A 307 -0.38 0.75 3.81
CA CYS A 307 -1.04 -0.03 4.87
C CYS A 307 -2.50 -0.48 4.62
N SER A 308 -3.19 -0.02 3.58
CA SER A 308 -4.53 -0.51 3.23
C SER A 308 -4.52 -1.77 2.36
N ALA A 309 -3.38 -2.12 1.76
CA ALA A 309 -3.25 -3.25 0.84
C ALA A 309 -2.89 -4.57 1.54
N ASP A 310 -2.50 -4.55 2.82
CA ASP A 310 -1.89 -5.69 3.51
C ASP A 310 -2.68 -7.00 3.44
N TYR A 311 -4.01 -6.96 3.65
CA TYR A 311 -4.84 -8.16 3.57
C TYR A 311 -5.16 -8.55 2.11
N LEU A 312 -5.24 -7.58 1.20
CA LEU A 312 -5.46 -7.86 -0.22
C LEU A 312 -4.20 -8.45 -0.87
N SER A 313 -3.01 -7.98 -0.48
CA SER A 313 -1.72 -8.57 -0.87
C SER A 313 -1.49 -9.95 -0.24
N ASP A 314 -2.00 -10.20 0.97
CA ASP A 314 -1.96 -11.53 1.57
C ASP A 314 -2.90 -12.51 0.83
N ILE A 315 -4.06 -12.04 0.38
CA ILE A 315 -5.01 -12.83 -0.42
C ILE A 315 -4.44 -13.08 -1.82
N MET A 316 -4.03 -12.02 -2.51
CA MET A 316 -3.64 -12.08 -3.91
C MET A 316 -2.19 -12.54 -4.12
N GLY A 317 -1.35 -12.41 -3.12
CA GLY A 317 0.07 -12.71 -3.22
C GLY A 317 0.77 -11.86 -4.29
N LYS A 318 1.83 -12.43 -4.86
CA LYS A 318 2.62 -11.81 -5.94
C LYS A 318 2.16 -12.24 -7.34
N ASP A 319 1.09 -13.02 -7.42
CA ASP A 319 0.58 -13.55 -8.68
C ASP A 319 -0.25 -12.51 -9.44
N SER A 320 -0.28 -12.64 -10.77
CA SER A 320 -1.16 -11.84 -11.62
C SER A 320 -2.57 -12.43 -11.60
N TRP A 321 -3.54 -11.69 -11.08
CA TRP A 321 -4.93 -12.13 -11.06
C TRP A 321 -5.71 -11.54 -12.23
N TYR A 322 -6.61 -12.32 -12.83
CA TYR A 322 -7.45 -11.87 -13.93
C TYR A 322 -8.80 -11.38 -13.42
N CYS A 323 -9.14 -10.12 -13.71
CA CYS A 323 -10.43 -9.52 -13.35
C CYS A 323 -11.43 -9.71 -14.49
N HIS A 324 -12.46 -10.51 -14.28
CA HIS A 324 -13.59 -10.70 -15.19
C HIS A 324 -14.65 -9.61 -14.97
N PHE A 325 -14.85 -8.75 -15.97
CA PHE A 325 -15.77 -7.63 -15.88
C PHE A 325 -17.24 -8.01 -16.06
N LYS A 326 -17.53 -9.14 -16.73
CA LYS A 326 -18.89 -9.63 -16.90
C LYS A 326 -19.49 -10.11 -15.58
N ASP A 327 -18.74 -10.94 -14.87
CA ASP A 327 -19.18 -11.54 -13.61
C ASP A 327 -18.76 -10.73 -12.39
N MET A 328 -17.96 -9.67 -12.61
CA MET A 328 -17.33 -8.86 -11.58
C MET A 328 -16.56 -9.73 -10.58
N THR A 329 -15.72 -10.62 -11.09
CA THR A 329 -14.90 -11.53 -10.27
C THR A 329 -13.41 -11.39 -10.57
N LEU A 330 -12.58 -11.74 -9.59
CA LEU A 330 -11.13 -11.80 -9.75
C LEU A 330 -10.67 -13.23 -9.54
N ALA A 331 -10.04 -13.83 -10.55
CA ALA A 331 -9.55 -15.20 -10.50
C ALA A 331 -8.02 -15.21 -10.36
N ASP A 332 -7.51 -16.10 -9.51
CA ASP A 332 -6.08 -16.38 -9.45
C ASP A 332 -5.63 -17.11 -10.73
N PRO A 333 -4.32 -17.21 -11.02
CA PRO A 333 -3.82 -17.89 -12.21
C PRO A 333 -4.31 -19.33 -12.36
N SER A 334 -4.59 -20.01 -11.25
CA SER A 334 -5.07 -21.39 -11.26
C SER A 334 -6.58 -21.53 -11.48
N GLY A 335 -7.33 -20.43 -11.42
CA GLY A 335 -8.79 -20.39 -11.49
C GLY A 335 -9.50 -21.02 -10.30
N ARG A 336 -8.77 -21.39 -9.24
CA ARG A 336 -9.32 -22.09 -8.05
C ARG A 336 -9.83 -21.11 -7.01
N ARG A 337 -9.26 -19.92 -6.93
CA ARG A 337 -9.67 -18.86 -6.02
C ARG A 337 -10.34 -17.76 -6.83
N ILE A 338 -11.59 -17.49 -6.48
CA ILE A 338 -12.40 -16.45 -7.12
C ILE A 338 -12.84 -15.48 -6.04
N LEU A 339 -12.40 -14.23 -6.16
CA LEU A 339 -12.91 -13.12 -5.35
C LEU A 339 -14.08 -12.46 -6.07
N LYS A 340 -15.01 -11.90 -5.30
CA LYS A 340 -15.98 -10.94 -5.84
C LYS A 340 -15.32 -9.58 -5.91
N THR A 341 -15.62 -8.82 -6.95
CA THR A 341 -15.20 -7.43 -7.11
C THR A 341 -16.42 -6.52 -7.23
N ARG A 342 -16.25 -5.25 -6.89
CA ARG A 342 -17.26 -4.23 -7.17
C ARG A 342 -16.61 -2.89 -7.46
N ARG A 343 -17.25 -2.13 -8.34
CA ARG A 343 -17.00 -0.71 -8.57
C ARG A 343 -18.03 0.08 -7.77
N LEU A 344 -17.57 1.06 -7.02
CA LEU A 344 -18.38 1.98 -6.23
C LEU A 344 -18.07 3.40 -6.64
N THR A 345 -19.06 4.26 -6.48
CA THR A 345 -19.02 5.68 -6.81
C THR A 345 -19.74 6.41 -5.68
N SER A 346 -19.33 7.63 -5.36
CA SER A 346 -19.85 8.40 -4.21
C SER A 346 -21.28 8.93 -4.45
N GLU A 347 -22.17 8.09 -4.97
CA GLU A 347 -23.54 8.38 -5.43
C GLU A 347 -24.52 8.62 -4.28
N LEU A 348 -24.09 8.37 -3.04
CA LEU A 348 -24.86 8.58 -1.82
C LEU A 348 -24.22 9.69 -0.99
N VAL A 349 -24.40 10.94 -1.41
CA VAL A 349 -24.17 12.10 -0.54
C VAL A 349 -25.36 13.04 -0.66
N ASP A 350 -25.92 13.33 0.50
CA ASP A 350 -27.19 13.99 0.75
C ASP A 350 -27.40 15.31 -0.01
N GLY A 351 -28.60 15.47 -0.57
CA GLY A 351 -29.27 16.76 -0.82
C GLY A 351 -28.81 17.69 -1.95
N LYS A 352 -27.57 17.62 -2.46
CA LYS A 352 -27.13 18.35 -3.67
C LYS A 352 -26.16 17.49 -4.50
N LEU A 353 -26.71 16.84 -5.52
CA LEU A 353 -26.11 15.72 -6.25
C LEU A 353 -24.87 16.09 -7.10
N PRO A 354 -23.71 15.42 -6.92
CA PRO A 354 -22.84 15.13 -8.05
C PRO A 354 -23.59 14.25 -9.06
N LYS A 355 -23.37 14.44 -10.38
CA LYS A 355 -24.04 13.62 -11.40
C LYS A 355 -23.57 12.14 -11.26
N PRO A 356 -24.47 11.14 -11.41
CA PRO A 356 -24.08 9.74 -11.47
C PRO A 356 -22.99 9.53 -12.54
N SER A 357 -22.18 8.48 -12.40
CA SER A 357 -21.30 8.07 -13.50
C SER A 357 -22.13 7.99 -14.79
N ALA A 358 -21.69 8.69 -15.84
CA ALA A 358 -22.35 8.56 -17.14
C ALA A 358 -21.98 7.19 -17.71
N TYR A 359 -22.92 6.53 -18.37
CA TYR A 359 -22.69 5.22 -18.99
C TYR A 359 -22.98 5.27 -20.47
N ALA A 360 -22.24 4.46 -21.21
CA ALA A 360 -22.51 4.16 -22.60
C ALA A 360 -22.90 2.70 -22.79
N TRP A 361 -23.73 2.48 -23.81
CA TRP A 361 -24.26 1.19 -24.20
C TRP A 361 -23.75 0.83 -25.59
N TYR A 362 -23.31 -0.41 -25.73
CA TYR A 362 -22.70 -0.94 -26.94
C TYR A 362 -23.32 -2.28 -27.30
N PHE A 363 -23.42 -2.59 -28.59
CA PHE A 363 -23.76 -3.92 -29.09
C PHE A 363 -22.62 -4.47 -29.95
N LEU A 364 -22.45 -5.78 -29.96
CA LEU A 364 -21.49 -6.46 -30.81
C LEU A 364 -22.09 -6.62 -32.22
N ASP A 365 -21.44 -6.07 -33.24
CA ASP A 365 -21.91 -6.19 -34.61
C ASP A 365 -21.49 -7.50 -35.29
N LYS A 366 -21.89 -7.68 -36.55
CA LYS A 366 -21.61 -8.89 -37.34
C LYS A 366 -20.11 -9.10 -37.66
N HIS A 367 -19.29 -8.07 -37.47
CA HIS A 367 -17.86 -8.07 -37.68
C HIS A 367 -17.08 -8.18 -36.35
N ASN A 368 -17.79 -8.49 -35.25
CA ASN A 368 -17.26 -8.57 -33.89
C ASN A 368 -16.69 -7.24 -33.37
N ASN A 369 -17.26 -6.11 -33.80
CA ASN A 369 -16.90 -4.79 -33.29
C ASN A 369 -17.98 -4.29 -32.32
N TRP A 370 -17.53 -3.69 -31.22
CA TRP A 370 -18.42 -3.04 -30.26
C TRP A 370 -18.83 -1.67 -30.78
N VAL A 371 -20.12 -1.54 -31.12
CA VAL A 371 -20.71 -0.32 -31.68
C VAL A 371 -21.62 0.31 -30.64
N LYS A 372 -21.44 1.62 -30.40
CA LYS A 372 -22.28 2.35 -29.45
C LYS A 372 -23.69 2.55 -29.99
N TYR A 373 -24.71 2.43 -29.15
CA TYR A 373 -26.09 2.69 -29.56
C TYR A 373 -26.26 4.14 -30.05
N GLY A 374 -26.87 4.29 -31.22
CA GLY A 374 -27.05 5.57 -31.91
C GLY A 374 -25.98 5.87 -32.95
N ASP A 375 -24.85 5.14 -32.95
CA ASP A 375 -23.84 5.22 -34.00
C ASP A 375 -24.19 4.26 -35.15
N VAL A 376 -23.56 4.47 -36.31
CA VAL A 376 -23.63 3.53 -37.44
C VAL A 376 -22.82 2.27 -37.12
N ASP A 377 -23.25 1.11 -37.62
CA ASP A 377 -22.44 -0.10 -37.51
C ASP A 377 -21.20 -0.03 -38.43
N THR A 378 -20.34 -1.06 -38.39
CA THR A 378 -19.08 -1.05 -39.18
C THR A 378 -19.24 -1.07 -40.69
N THR A 379 -20.48 -1.15 -41.20
CA THR A 379 -20.74 -0.92 -42.63
C THR A 379 -20.76 0.57 -43.00
N GLY A 380 -20.86 1.47 -42.01
CA GLY A 380 -20.97 2.91 -42.21
C GLY A 380 -22.33 3.36 -42.75
N GLU A 381 -23.31 2.45 -42.83
CA GLU A 381 -24.59 2.71 -43.46
C GLU A 381 -25.59 3.36 -42.49
N LYS A 382 -26.02 4.59 -42.80
CA LYS A 382 -26.97 5.36 -41.95
C LYS A 382 -28.33 4.69 -41.77
N GLN A 383 -28.74 3.81 -42.69
CA GLN A 383 -30.04 3.13 -42.63
C GLN A 383 -30.15 2.10 -41.49
N PHE A 384 -29.02 1.62 -40.98
CA PHE A 384 -28.98 0.70 -39.84
C PHE A 384 -28.92 1.39 -38.48
N MET A 385 -28.84 2.72 -38.45
CA MET A 385 -28.90 3.51 -37.23
C MET A 385 -30.25 3.31 -36.54
N CYS A 386 -30.22 2.88 -35.29
CA CYS A 386 -31.42 2.67 -34.50
C CYS A 386 -32.07 4.00 -34.11
N ASN A 387 -33.39 3.99 -33.90
CA ASN A 387 -34.15 5.14 -33.41
C ASN A 387 -33.96 5.42 -31.91
N ILE A 388 -33.01 4.73 -31.28
CA ILE A 388 -32.61 4.92 -29.89
C ILE A 388 -31.10 5.08 -29.82
N ASN A 389 -30.63 5.97 -28.95
CA ASN A 389 -29.21 6.16 -28.68
C ASN A 389 -28.83 5.68 -27.27
N SER A 390 -27.52 5.59 -27.02
CA SER A 390 -26.96 5.14 -25.76
C SER A 390 -27.45 5.90 -24.52
N SER A 391 -27.77 7.19 -24.62
CA SER A 391 -28.29 7.97 -23.48
C SER A 391 -29.73 7.60 -23.14
N GLU A 392 -30.53 7.31 -24.15
CA GLU A 392 -31.92 6.87 -23.98
C GLU A 392 -31.98 5.45 -23.40
N VAL A 393 -31.12 4.55 -23.88
CA VAL A 393 -30.98 3.20 -23.31
C VAL A 393 -30.64 3.29 -21.82
N GLU A 394 -29.67 4.15 -21.46
CA GLU A 394 -29.29 4.35 -20.06
C GLU A 394 -30.44 4.89 -19.19
N LYS A 395 -31.23 5.85 -19.70
CA LYS A 395 -32.41 6.36 -18.98
C LYS A 395 -33.47 5.28 -18.77
N LEU A 396 -33.67 4.38 -19.73
CA LEU A 396 -34.61 3.27 -19.61
C LEU A 396 -34.14 2.24 -18.59
N TYR A 397 -32.84 1.88 -18.63
CA TYR A 397 -32.23 0.99 -17.66
C TYR A 397 -32.35 1.53 -16.23
N GLN A 398 -32.04 2.81 -16.00
CA GLN A 398 -32.15 3.42 -14.67
C GLN A 398 -33.59 3.42 -14.12
N ARG A 399 -34.60 3.44 -14.99
CA ARG A 399 -36.02 3.35 -14.58
C ARG A 399 -36.40 1.93 -14.18
N ASN A 400 -35.96 0.92 -14.94
CA ASN A 400 -36.28 -0.47 -14.65
C ASN A 400 -35.19 -1.42 -15.22
N PRO A 401 -34.19 -1.81 -14.42
CA PRO A 401 -33.09 -2.67 -14.84
C PRO A 401 -33.50 -4.10 -15.24
N SER A 402 -34.70 -4.53 -14.88
CA SER A 402 -35.21 -5.88 -15.17
C SER A 402 -36.12 -5.93 -16.39
N GLN A 403 -36.41 -4.81 -17.03
CA GLN A 403 -37.34 -4.72 -18.15
C GLN A 403 -36.62 -4.77 -19.50
N SER A 404 -37.10 -5.60 -20.41
CA SER A 404 -36.67 -5.56 -21.81
C SER A 404 -37.29 -4.37 -22.55
N ILE A 405 -36.51 -3.74 -23.42
CA ILE A 405 -36.95 -2.62 -24.25
C ILE A 405 -37.04 -3.03 -25.72
N PHE A 406 -37.84 -2.29 -26.50
CA PHE A 406 -38.05 -2.53 -27.93
C PHE A 406 -37.76 -1.26 -28.73
N PHE A 407 -37.06 -1.41 -29.85
CA PHE A 407 -36.68 -0.31 -30.73
C PHE A 407 -36.50 -0.81 -32.17
N LYS A 408 -36.21 0.09 -33.11
CA LYS A 408 -36.12 -0.25 -34.53
C LYS A 408 -35.10 0.60 -35.27
N ASN A 409 -34.63 0.13 -36.41
CA ASN A 409 -34.10 1.00 -37.46
C ASN A 409 -35.10 1.03 -38.63
N VAL A 410 -34.66 1.48 -39.81
CA VAL A 410 -35.52 1.55 -41.00
C VAL A 410 -35.99 0.17 -41.47
N GLN A 411 -35.19 -0.88 -41.23
CA GLN A 411 -35.39 -2.21 -41.80
C GLN A 411 -35.86 -3.28 -40.79
N TYR A 412 -35.45 -3.17 -39.53
CA TYR A 412 -35.58 -4.23 -38.54
C TYR A 412 -36.08 -3.72 -37.19
N GLN A 413 -36.75 -4.62 -36.46
CA GLN A 413 -37.15 -4.42 -35.07
C GLN A 413 -36.25 -5.21 -34.15
N TYR A 414 -35.98 -4.67 -32.96
CA TYR A 414 -35.08 -5.25 -31.98
C TYR A 414 -35.72 -5.27 -30.60
N SER A 415 -35.38 -6.28 -29.81
CA SER A 415 -35.51 -6.27 -28.35
C SER A 415 -34.13 -6.20 -27.71
N LEU A 416 -34.02 -5.55 -26.55
CA LEU A 416 -32.86 -5.61 -25.67
C LEU A 416 -33.33 -6.01 -24.28
N ASP A 417 -32.81 -7.14 -23.80
CA ASP A 417 -33.01 -7.62 -22.44
C ASP A 417 -31.85 -7.15 -21.55
N PHE A 418 -32.15 -6.31 -20.56
CA PHE A 418 -31.14 -5.74 -19.66
C PHE A 418 -30.59 -6.76 -18.65
N THR A 419 -31.30 -7.85 -18.39
CA THR A 419 -30.85 -8.89 -17.44
C THR A 419 -29.82 -9.78 -18.10
N THR A 420 -30.11 -10.23 -19.32
CA THR A 420 -29.22 -11.11 -20.08
C THR A 420 -28.15 -10.35 -20.86
N MET A 421 -28.31 -9.03 -21.01
CA MET A 421 -27.47 -8.18 -21.85
C MET A 421 -27.39 -8.69 -23.30
N ILE A 422 -28.56 -9.09 -23.84
CA ILE A 422 -28.70 -9.60 -25.21
C ILE A 422 -29.67 -8.71 -25.98
N GLN A 423 -29.26 -8.30 -27.17
CA GLN A 423 -30.13 -7.73 -28.19
C GLN A 423 -30.53 -8.81 -29.19
N GLN A 424 -31.81 -8.89 -29.55
CA GLN A 424 -32.30 -9.78 -30.60
C GLN A 424 -32.95 -8.98 -31.72
N ASN A 425 -32.59 -9.29 -32.97
CA ASN A 425 -33.35 -8.85 -34.14
C ASN A 425 -34.61 -9.72 -34.26
N LEU A 426 -35.78 -9.12 -34.10
CA LEU A 426 -37.07 -9.81 -34.10
C LEU A 426 -37.50 -10.28 -35.49
N SER A 427 -36.89 -9.75 -36.55
CA SER A 427 -37.17 -10.13 -37.93
C SER A 427 -36.30 -11.30 -38.41
N THR A 428 -35.07 -11.41 -37.91
CA THR A 428 -34.10 -12.43 -38.36
C THR A 428 -33.69 -13.44 -37.30
N ASN A 429 -34.11 -13.25 -36.04
CA ASN A 429 -33.68 -14.00 -34.85
C ASN A 429 -32.18 -13.94 -34.53
N VAL A 430 -31.42 -13.06 -35.19
CA VAL A 430 -30.01 -12.85 -34.87
C VAL A 430 -29.89 -12.19 -33.50
N VAL A 431 -29.11 -12.80 -32.61
CA VAL A 431 -28.78 -12.27 -31.28
C VAL A 431 -27.40 -11.62 -31.27
N ARG A 432 -27.24 -10.58 -30.46
CA ARG A 432 -26.00 -9.83 -30.28
C ARG A 432 -25.79 -9.56 -28.80
N GLU A 433 -24.54 -9.66 -28.37
CA GLU A 433 -24.18 -9.26 -27.01
C GLU A 433 -24.26 -7.74 -26.86
N VAL A 434 -24.61 -7.31 -25.65
CA VAL A 434 -24.67 -5.90 -25.26
C VAL A 434 -23.77 -5.68 -24.06
N ARG A 435 -23.11 -4.51 -24.03
CA ARG A 435 -22.28 -4.08 -22.89
C ARG A 435 -22.70 -2.69 -22.45
N ARG A 436 -22.80 -2.54 -21.13
CA ARG A 436 -22.92 -1.25 -20.44
C ARG A 436 -21.57 -0.93 -19.81
N ARG A 437 -21.00 0.23 -20.12
CA ARG A 437 -19.65 0.64 -19.69
C ARG A 437 -19.68 2.08 -19.17
N PRO A 438 -19.03 2.40 -18.04
CA PRO A 438 -18.94 3.77 -17.59
C PRO A 438 -18.14 4.60 -18.60
N LEU A 439 -18.50 5.88 -18.72
CA LEU A 439 -17.72 6.84 -19.49
C LEU A 439 -16.60 7.40 -18.62
N PRO A 440 -15.40 7.63 -19.20
CA PRO A 440 -14.36 8.43 -18.56
C PRO A 440 -14.91 9.77 -18.05
N HIS A 441 -14.50 10.17 -16.84
CA HIS A 441 -15.08 11.33 -16.17
C HIS A 441 -14.33 12.62 -16.51
N THR A 442 -12.99 12.58 -16.55
CA THR A 442 -12.15 13.75 -16.82
C THR A 442 -11.64 13.81 -18.26
N VAL A 443 -11.30 15.01 -18.76
CA VAL A 443 -10.61 15.19 -20.05
C VAL A 443 -9.25 14.45 -20.06
N LYS A 444 -8.58 14.30 -18.91
CA LYS A 444 -7.37 13.48 -18.77
C LYS A 444 -7.64 11.98 -18.96
N GLU A 445 -8.80 11.48 -18.54
CA GLU A 445 -9.22 10.09 -18.79
C GLU A 445 -9.76 9.90 -20.21
N ALA A 446 -10.34 10.93 -20.83
CA ALA A 446 -10.80 10.92 -22.23
C ALA A 446 -9.65 11.12 -23.25
N GLN A 447 -8.56 11.78 -22.86
CA GLN A 447 -7.33 11.93 -23.65
C GLN A 447 -6.40 10.70 -23.55
N ILE A 448 -6.62 9.81 -22.58
CA ILE A 448 -6.22 8.41 -22.72
C ILE A 448 -7.15 7.84 -23.79
N ASN A 449 -6.76 7.99 -25.06
CA ASN A 449 -7.48 7.36 -26.15
C ASN A 449 -7.41 5.83 -25.94
N ILE A 450 -8.53 5.26 -25.46
CA ILE A 450 -8.81 3.83 -25.27
C ILE A 450 -9.05 3.18 -26.64
N GLY A 451 -8.07 3.33 -27.53
CA GLY A 451 -8.05 2.74 -28.86
C GLY A 451 -6.79 1.92 -29.15
N THR A 452 -5.78 1.94 -28.27
CA THR A 452 -4.50 1.26 -28.54
C THR A 452 -3.76 0.66 -27.34
N ILE A 453 -4.33 0.55 -26.13
CA ILE A 453 -3.68 -0.23 -25.05
C ILE A 453 -4.25 -1.65 -25.03
N THR A 454 -3.93 -2.40 -26.10
CA THR A 454 -3.74 -3.85 -26.00
C THR A 454 -2.46 -4.09 -25.18
N ASP A 455 -2.14 -5.32 -24.78
CA ASP A 455 -0.88 -5.67 -24.09
C ASP A 455 0.40 -5.08 -24.72
N SER A 456 0.29 -4.62 -25.98
CA SER A 456 1.25 -3.82 -26.74
C SER A 456 1.78 -2.52 -26.11
N LEU A 457 1.13 -1.99 -25.07
CA LEU A 457 1.55 -0.74 -24.40
C LEU A 457 1.95 -0.93 -22.93
N ARG A 458 1.77 -2.12 -22.33
CA ARG A 458 2.28 -2.41 -20.98
C ARG A 458 3.78 -2.66 -21.01
N TYR A 459 4.22 -3.40 -22.02
CA TYR A 459 5.60 -3.66 -22.35
C TYR A 459 5.85 -3.24 -23.80
N PRO A 460 7.09 -2.87 -24.18
CA PRO A 460 7.40 -2.65 -25.59
C PRO A 460 6.98 -3.87 -26.42
N ASN A 461 6.30 -3.63 -27.56
CA ASN A 461 5.92 -4.66 -28.53
C ASN A 461 7.08 -5.56 -29.00
N SER A 462 8.32 -5.09 -28.85
CA SER A 462 9.51 -5.83 -29.18
C SER A 462 9.88 -6.90 -28.16
N TRP A 463 9.26 -6.95 -26.98
CA TRP A 463 9.60 -7.93 -25.94
C TRP A 463 9.04 -9.32 -26.24
N GLU A 464 9.83 -10.37 -26.04
CA GLU A 464 9.28 -11.73 -26.00
C GLU A 464 8.54 -11.97 -24.69
N THR A 465 7.54 -12.85 -24.73
CA THR A 465 6.77 -13.29 -23.57
C THR A 465 7.68 -13.79 -22.46
N MET A 466 7.58 -13.19 -21.27
CA MET A 466 8.28 -13.62 -20.06
C MET A 466 7.42 -14.58 -19.25
N GLU A 467 8.06 -15.49 -18.49
CA GLU A 467 7.35 -16.36 -17.55
C GLU A 467 6.82 -15.53 -16.37
N THR A 468 5.73 -15.98 -15.73
CA THR A 468 5.01 -15.19 -14.71
C THR A 468 5.87 -14.84 -13.48
N ASN A 469 6.90 -15.63 -13.18
CA ASN A 469 7.84 -15.45 -12.06
C ASN A 469 9.22 -14.91 -12.50
N GLU A 470 9.40 -14.56 -13.77
CA GLU A 470 10.67 -14.07 -14.28
C GLU A 470 10.81 -12.56 -14.04
N HIS A 471 11.76 -12.19 -13.18
CA HIS A 471 11.96 -10.78 -12.81
C HIS A 471 12.80 -10.00 -13.82
N VAL A 472 13.71 -10.68 -14.52
CA VAL A 472 14.55 -10.10 -15.57
C VAL A 472 14.89 -11.17 -16.60
N ARG A 473 14.77 -10.83 -17.88
CA ARG A 473 15.27 -11.63 -19.00
C ARG A 473 16.27 -10.82 -19.82
N ARG A 474 17.38 -11.45 -20.19
CA ARG A 474 18.28 -10.95 -21.24
C ARG A 474 18.04 -11.76 -22.50
N VAL A 475 17.54 -11.10 -23.53
CA VAL A 475 17.17 -11.75 -24.78
C VAL A 475 18.21 -11.41 -25.83
N LYS A 476 18.92 -12.43 -26.30
CA LYS A 476 19.89 -12.26 -27.38
C LYS A 476 19.18 -11.82 -28.65
N VAL A 477 19.51 -10.62 -29.13
CA VAL A 477 18.94 -10.04 -30.34
C VAL A 477 19.56 -10.73 -31.56
N SER A 478 18.72 -11.20 -32.49
CA SER A 478 19.17 -11.87 -33.71
C SER A 478 19.93 -10.91 -34.63
N GLN A 479 21.13 -11.30 -35.10
CA GLN A 479 22.01 -10.48 -35.94
C GLN A 479 21.35 -10.03 -37.26
N ASN A 480 20.37 -10.79 -37.76
CA ASN A 480 19.66 -10.48 -39.00
C ASN A 480 18.47 -9.53 -38.80
N SER A 481 18.06 -9.29 -37.55
CA SER A 481 16.89 -8.46 -37.23
C SER A 481 17.13 -6.98 -37.52
N LYS A 482 16.04 -6.24 -37.75
CA LYS A 482 16.08 -4.78 -37.86
C LYS A 482 16.60 -4.15 -36.57
N GLU A 483 16.13 -4.65 -35.43
CA GLU A 483 16.54 -4.18 -34.10
C GLU A 483 18.06 -4.25 -33.89
N TYR A 484 18.70 -5.36 -34.25
CA TYR A 484 20.16 -5.49 -34.15
C TYR A 484 20.88 -4.44 -35.00
N LYS A 485 20.39 -4.19 -36.22
CA LYS A 485 20.96 -3.18 -37.12
C LYS A 485 20.76 -1.77 -36.57
N ASP A 486 19.59 -1.47 -36.01
CA ASP A 486 19.28 -0.16 -35.42
C ASP A 486 20.17 0.12 -34.20
N VAL A 487 20.36 -0.87 -33.32
CA VAL A 487 21.29 -0.77 -32.19
C VAL A 487 22.72 -0.61 -32.68
N CYS A 488 23.17 -1.38 -33.69
CA CYS A 488 24.51 -1.21 -34.27
C CYS A 488 24.72 0.19 -34.86
N ASN A 489 23.73 0.72 -35.58
CA ASN A 489 23.80 2.05 -36.18
C ASN A 489 23.97 3.16 -35.13
N SER A 490 23.47 2.96 -33.90
CA SER A 490 23.63 3.93 -32.81
C SER A 490 25.10 4.13 -32.39
N PHE A 491 25.98 3.15 -32.63
CA PHE A 491 27.39 3.20 -32.22
C PHE A 491 28.40 2.95 -33.36
N ILE A 492 27.96 2.74 -34.61
CA ILE A 492 28.83 2.37 -35.74
C ILE A 492 29.95 3.37 -36.04
N ALA A 493 29.75 4.66 -35.73
CA ALA A 493 30.76 5.69 -35.88
C ALA A 493 31.92 5.58 -34.86
N ALA A 494 31.70 4.85 -33.76
CA ALA A 494 32.63 4.73 -32.65
C ALA A 494 33.19 3.31 -32.48
N ILE A 495 32.40 2.29 -32.78
CA ILE A 495 32.71 0.89 -32.52
C ILE A 495 32.52 0.10 -33.82
N ASN A 496 33.55 -0.67 -34.21
CA ASN A 496 33.47 -1.55 -35.35
C ASN A 496 32.46 -2.68 -35.08
N VAL A 497 31.40 -2.75 -35.90
CA VAL A 497 30.32 -3.75 -35.76
C VAL A 497 30.84 -5.18 -35.87
N ASN A 498 31.95 -5.41 -36.58
CA ASN A 498 32.59 -6.74 -36.65
C ASN A 498 33.14 -7.23 -35.30
N ASN A 499 33.32 -6.31 -34.34
CA ASN A 499 33.77 -6.66 -32.99
C ASN A 499 32.59 -6.94 -32.05
N VAL A 500 31.33 -6.77 -32.48
CA VAL A 500 30.17 -7.05 -31.62
C VAL A 500 30.02 -8.56 -31.44
N VAL A 501 30.16 -9.03 -30.20
CA VAL A 501 30.01 -10.44 -29.83
C VAL A 501 28.54 -10.81 -29.71
N LYS A 502 27.77 -9.98 -29.00
CA LYS A 502 26.32 -10.13 -28.85
C LYS A 502 25.68 -8.81 -28.44
N ILE A 503 24.40 -8.68 -28.78
CA ILE A 503 23.50 -7.65 -28.25
C ILE A 503 22.39 -8.40 -27.53
N GLU A 504 22.10 -7.98 -26.30
CA GLU A 504 21.01 -8.53 -25.51
C GLU A 504 20.05 -7.40 -25.15
N ARG A 505 18.77 -7.56 -25.50
CA ARG A 505 17.70 -6.71 -24.99
C ARG A 505 17.39 -7.12 -23.57
N ILE A 506 17.28 -6.14 -22.69
CA ILE A 506 16.94 -6.36 -21.29
C ILE A 506 15.43 -6.18 -21.18
N GLN A 507 14.78 -7.16 -20.57
CA GLN A 507 13.37 -7.15 -20.25
C GLN A 507 13.24 -7.26 -18.74
N ASN A 508 13.11 -6.11 -18.08
CA ASN A 508 12.86 -6.03 -16.65
C ASN A 508 11.57 -5.23 -16.42
N PRO A 509 10.43 -5.91 -16.18
CA PRO A 509 9.14 -5.27 -15.97
C PRO A 509 9.17 -4.19 -14.88
N PHE A 510 9.83 -4.47 -13.75
CA PHE A 510 9.87 -3.57 -12.59
C PHE A 510 10.61 -2.28 -12.90
N LEU A 511 11.79 -2.38 -13.52
CA LEU A 511 12.56 -1.20 -13.93
C LEU A 511 11.86 -0.42 -15.03
N TRP A 512 11.21 -1.11 -15.98
CA TRP A 512 10.43 -0.48 -17.03
C TRP A 512 9.26 0.33 -16.45
N PHE A 513 8.49 -0.26 -15.53
CA PHE A 513 7.39 0.46 -14.87
C PHE A 513 7.88 1.63 -14.03
N ALA A 514 8.95 1.47 -13.26
CA ALA A 514 9.53 2.55 -12.47
C ALA A 514 9.94 3.73 -13.38
N PHE A 515 10.57 3.44 -14.51
CA PHE A 515 10.95 4.43 -15.50
C PHE A 515 9.73 5.13 -16.13
N GLN A 516 8.72 4.37 -16.58
CA GLN A 516 7.50 4.95 -17.13
C GLN A 516 6.73 5.80 -16.11
N ASN A 517 6.71 5.40 -14.83
CA ASN A 517 6.12 6.19 -13.76
C ASN A 517 6.85 7.53 -13.59
N LYS A 518 8.19 7.51 -13.58
CA LYS A 518 8.98 8.72 -13.45
C LYS A 518 8.81 9.66 -14.64
N VAL A 519 8.77 9.13 -15.87
CA VAL A 519 8.47 9.92 -17.07
C VAL A 519 7.09 10.58 -16.98
N ARG A 520 6.07 9.88 -16.46
CA ARG A 520 4.73 10.45 -16.24
C ARG A 520 4.71 11.53 -15.16
N GLU A 521 5.43 11.32 -14.06
CA GLU A 521 5.62 12.33 -13.00
C GLU A 521 6.25 13.62 -13.57
N MET A 522 7.36 13.47 -14.30
CA MET A 522 8.03 14.59 -14.97
C MET A 522 7.13 15.25 -16.02
N THR A 523 6.37 14.47 -16.79
CA THR A 523 5.41 14.99 -17.77
C THR A 523 4.34 15.86 -17.09
N ALA A 524 3.81 15.42 -15.95
CA ALA A 524 2.84 16.20 -15.18
C ALA A 524 3.46 17.49 -14.65
N VAL A 525 4.74 17.46 -14.27
CA VAL A 525 5.50 18.64 -13.84
C VAL A 525 5.72 19.64 -14.99
N TYR A 526 6.03 19.16 -16.19
CA TYR A 526 6.29 19.99 -17.37
C TYR A 526 5.05 20.39 -18.16
N GLY A 527 3.92 19.70 -17.94
CA GLY A 527 2.71 19.86 -18.76
C GLY A 527 2.80 19.23 -20.15
N ASN A 528 3.96 18.66 -20.53
CA ASN A 528 4.20 18.05 -21.83
C ASN A 528 5.30 16.98 -21.76
N VAL A 529 5.07 15.82 -22.40
CA VAL A 529 6.02 14.68 -22.41
C VAL A 529 7.29 14.99 -23.20
N TYR A 530 7.21 15.85 -24.23
CA TYR A 530 8.38 16.22 -25.04
C TYR A 530 9.44 16.97 -24.22
N GLU A 531 9.01 17.71 -23.19
CA GLU A 531 9.88 18.47 -22.28
C GLU A 531 10.62 17.55 -21.29
N VAL A 532 10.15 16.32 -21.08
CA VAL A 532 10.90 15.31 -20.30
C VAL A 532 12.21 14.94 -21.01
N ASN A 533 12.29 15.13 -22.33
CA ASN A 533 13.50 14.94 -23.12
C ASN A 533 14.11 13.54 -22.90
N VAL A 534 13.30 12.50 -23.12
CA VAL A 534 13.76 11.11 -23.03
C VAL A 534 14.63 10.77 -24.24
N LYS A 535 15.88 10.32 -24.00
CA LYS A 535 16.80 9.90 -25.05
C LYS A 535 17.43 8.54 -24.74
N GLN A 536 17.87 7.84 -25.78
CA GLN A 536 18.79 6.72 -25.63
C GLN A 536 20.22 7.24 -25.47
N LEU A 537 20.88 6.86 -24.37
CA LEU A 537 22.24 7.24 -24.04
C LEU A 537 23.08 6.01 -23.67
N PHE A 538 24.40 6.13 -23.79
CA PHE A 538 25.36 5.07 -23.55
C PHE A 538 25.95 5.13 -22.14
N HIS A 539 26.20 3.96 -21.55
CA HIS A 539 26.92 3.78 -20.29
C HIS A 539 27.89 2.61 -20.39
N GLY A 540 29.20 2.87 -20.27
CA GLY A 540 30.23 1.84 -20.30
C GLY A 540 30.56 1.35 -18.89
N THR A 541 30.76 0.05 -18.74
CA THR A 541 30.99 -0.55 -17.43
C THR A 541 31.91 -1.78 -17.48
N SER A 542 32.17 -2.39 -16.33
CA SER A 542 32.90 -3.64 -16.17
C SER A 542 31.95 -4.84 -16.06
N SER A 543 32.44 -6.05 -16.35
CA SER A 543 31.62 -7.27 -16.40
C SER A 543 30.97 -7.64 -15.07
N ASP A 544 31.61 -7.31 -13.94
CA ASP A 544 31.21 -7.68 -12.59
C ASP A 544 29.92 -7.02 -12.10
N VAL A 545 29.49 -5.93 -12.74
CA VAL A 545 28.27 -5.19 -12.37
C VAL A 545 27.13 -5.33 -13.37
N VAL A 546 27.36 -6.00 -14.51
CA VAL A 546 26.37 -6.15 -15.59
C VAL A 546 25.08 -6.79 -15.10
N ASP A 547 25.18 -7.92 -14.41
CA ASP A 547 24.01 -8.67 -13.93
C ASP A 547 23.23 -7.85 -12.88
N ASN A 548 23.94 -7.16 -11.99
CA ASN A 548 23.32 -6.27 -10.99
C ASN A 548 22.58 -5.11 -11.65
N ILE A 549 23.16 -4.47 -12.67
CA ILE A 549 22.49 -3.38 -13.40
C ILE A 549 21.22 -3.88 -14.09
N CYS A 550 21.24 -5.10 -14.66
CA CYS A 550 20.06 -5.67 -15.32
C CYS A 550 18.94 -6.01 -14.33
N ALA A 551 19.29 -6.45 -13.12
CA ALA A 551 18.34 -6.84 -12.08
C ALA A 551 17.81 -5.64 -11.27
N GLU A 552 18.70 -4.73 -10.84
CA GLU A 552 18.45 -3.71 -9.81
C GLU A 552 18.61 -2.26 -10.29
N ASN A 553 18.89 -2.07 -11.59
CA ASN A 553 19.18 -0.79 -12.25
C ASN A 553 20.56 -0.20 -11.89
N PHE A 554 20.98 0.85 -12.59
CA PHE A 554 22.22 1.55 -12.29
C PHE A 554 22.14 2.21 -10.90
N ASP A 555 23.14 1.95 -10.05
CA ASP A 555 23.32 2.63 -8.77
C ASP A 555 24.77 3.06 -8.61
N TRP A 556 25.03 4.36 -8.69
CA TRP A 556 26.37 4.90 -8.51
C TRP A 556 26.95 4.63 -7.11
N ARG A 557 26.09 4.39 -6.10
CA ARG A 557 26.52 4.09 -4.72
C ARG A 557 27.02 2.66 -4.57
N LEU A 558 26.52 1.75 -5.41
CA LEU A 558 26.87 0.33 -5.37
C LEU A 558 27.90 -0.05 -6.45
N HIS A 559 27.85 0.61 -7.61
CA HIS A 559 28.60 0.20 -8.81
C HIS A 559 29.43 1.34 -9.44
N GLY A 560 29.40 2.54 -8.87
CA GLY A 560 30.16 3.69 -9.37
C GLY A 560 31.62 3.71 -8.90
N SER A 561 32.52 4.16 -9.76
CA SER A 561 33.89 4.49 -9.34
C SER A 561 33.88 5.69 -8.38
N LYS A 562 34.69 5.65 -7.32
CA LYS A 562 34.94 6.79 -6.43
C LYS A 562 35.75 7.90 -7.10
N THR A 563 36.35 7.63 -8.26
CA THR A 563 37.15 8.57 -9.05
C THR A 563 36.40 8.96 -10.34
N GLY A 564 36.58 10.21 -10.80
CA GLY A 564 36.00 10.69 -12.07
C GLY A 564 34.59 11.31 -11.99
N GLN A 565 34.03 11.52 -10.80
CA GLN A 565 32.70 12.13 -10.61
C GLN A 565 32.72 13.67 -10.69
N LEU A 566 33.21 14.23 -11.80
CA LEU A 566 33.49 15.67 -11.96
C LEU A 566 32.24 16.58 -12.03
N TYR A 567 31.07 16.01 -12.27
CA TYR A 567 29.83 16.73 -12.60
C TYR A 567 28.66 16.31 -11.71
N GLY A 568 28.98 15.69 -10.57
CA GLY A 568 28.02 15.24 -9.57
C GLY A 568 28.18 13.77 -9.20
N ARG A 569 27.71 13.43 -8.01
CA ARG A 569 27.65 12.07 -7.47
C ARG A 569 26.37 11.39 -7.94
N GLY A 570 26.43 10.87 -9.17
CA GLY A 570 25.31 10.24 -9.84
C GLY A 570 25.77 9.18 -10.85
N THR A 571 24.80 8.64 -11.59
CA THR A 571 25.04 7.72 -12.70
C THR A 571 25.32 8.52 -13.97
N TYR A 572 26.43 8.22 -14.63
CA TYR A 572 26.92 8.93 -15.81
C TYR A 572 26.44 8.28 -17.10
N PHE A 573 25.94 9.07 -18.02
CA PHE A 573 25.54 8.67 -19.37
C PHE A 573 26.18 9.59 -20.41
N SER A 574 26.34 9.10 -21.64
CA SER A 574 26.81 9.90 -22.77
C SER A 574 25.95 9.69 -24.01
N PRO A 575 25.62 10.73 -24.79
CA PRO A 575 25.02 10.54 -26.11
C PRO A 575 26.00 9.92 -27.12
N TYR A 576 27.29 9.80 -26.78
CA TYR A 576 28.33 9.30 -27.68
C TYR A 576 28.91 7.97 -27.19
N ALA A 577 28.74 6.91 -27.99
CA ALA A 577 29.26 5.59 -27.70
C ALA A 577 30.78 5.58 -27.46
N LYS A 578 31.55 6.39 -28.19
CA LYS A 578 33.01 6.51 -28.00
C LYS A 578 33.38 6.94 -26.58
N THR A 579 32.66 7.92 -26.04
CA THR A 579 32.88 8.45 -24.69
C THR A 579 32.59 7.38 -23.66
N ALA A 580 31.44 6.71 -23.77
CA ALA A 580 31.07 5.64 -22.85
C ALA A 580 31.99 4.42 -22.97
N TYR A 581 32.44 4.05 -24.18
CA TYR A 581 33.35 2.94 -24.42
C TYR A 581 34.71 3.12 -23.72
N ALA A 582 35.19 4.36 -23.59
CA ALA A 582 36.42 4.66 -22.87
C ALA A 582 36.36 4.34 -21.35
N TYR A 583 35.15 4.18 -20.80
CA TYR A 583 34.93 3.77 -19.40
C TYR A 583 34.74 2.25 -19.24
N CYS A 584 34.63 1.49 -20.33
CA CYS A 584 34.53 0.04 -20.26
C CYS A 584 35.83 -0.57 -19.73
N ARG A 585 35.71 -1.59 -18.88
CA ARG A 585 36.85 -2.43 -18.49
C ARG A 585 36.68 -3.80 -19.12
N ALA A 586 37.69 -4.24 -19.86
CA ALA A 586 37.66 -5.52 -20.53
C ALA A 586 37.71 -6.67 -19.52
N ASP A 587 36.90 -7.71 -19.75
CA ASP A 587 36.96 -8.96 -18.97
C ASP A 587 38.19 -9.80 -19.35
N ASN A 588 38.34 -10.98 -18.72
CA ASN A 588 39.42 -11.92 -19.00
C ASN A 588 39.41 -12.48 -20.44
N TYR A 589 38.30 -12.30 -21.16
CA TYR A 589 38.14 -12.66 -22.57
C TYR A 589 38.24 -11.44 -23.48
N SER A 590 38.72 -10.30 -22.99
CA SER A 590 38.80 -9.05 -23.74
C SER A 590 37.44 -8.52 -24.23
N ASN A 591 36.35 -8.80 -23.53
CA ASN A 591 35.03 -8.24 -23.83
C ASN A 591 34.79 -6.96 -23.02
N CYS A 592 34.27 -5.93 -23.68
CA CYS A 592 33.80 -4.68 -23.09
C CYS A 592 32.26 -4.63 -23.13
N TYR A 593 31.66 -3.99 -22.13
CA TYR A 593 30.21 -3.98 -21.91
C TYR A 593 29.66 -2.56 -21.94
N LEU A 594 28.79 -2.31 -22.92
CA LEU A 594 28.16 -1.01 -23.13
C LEU A 594 26.65 -1.14 -23.01
N PHE A 595 26.04 -0.43 -22.07
CA PHE A 595 24.60 -0.28 -22.02
C PHE A 595 24.14 0.83 -22.97
N LEU A 596 23.02 0.60 -23.64
CA LEU A 596 22.19 1.62 -24.28
C LEU A 596 20.92 1.74 -23.44
N ALA A 597 20.77 2.86 -22.72
CA ALA A 597 19.71 3.08 -21.76
C ALA A 597 18.77 4.19 -22.21
N LYS A 598 17.47 4.07 -21.93
CA LYS A 598 16.55 5.22 -22.01
C LYS A 598 16.78 6.08 -20.77
N VAL A 599 16.93 7.37 -20.95
CA VAL A 599 17.22 8.32 -19.86
C VAL A 599 16.29 9.52 -19.99
N ALA A 600 15.56 9.82 -18.91
CA ALA A 600 14.73 11.01 -18.78
C ALA A 600 15.63 12.19 -18.36
N ILE A 601 16.04 13.01 -19.32
CA ILE A 601 17.04 14.05 -19.10
C ILE A 601 16.43 15.26 -18.37
N GLY A 602 15.21 15.67 -18.73
CA GLY A 602 14.57 16.86 -18.20
C GLY A 602 15.40 18.13 -18.40
N THR A 603 15.24 19.07 -17.46
CA THR A 603 16.07 20.26 -17.33
C THR A 603 17.43 19.92 -16.73
N TYR A 604 18.45 20.66 -17.14
CA TYR A 604 19.81 20.42 -16.66
C TYR A 604 20.64 21.69 -16.51
N VAL A 605 21.69 21.57 -15.71
CA VAL A 605 22.66 22.62 -15.41
C VAL A 605 24.07 22.03 -15.38
N VAL A 606 25.09 22.87 -15.51
CA VAL A 606 26.49 22.41 -15.37
C VAL A 606 26.70 21.84 -13.96
N GLY A 607 27.27 20.64 -13.90
CA GLY A 607 27.54 19.94 -12.64
C GLY A 607 28.86 20.35 -11.98
N ASP A 608 28.99 20.00 -10.70
CA ASP A 608 30.22 20.12 -9.91
C ASP A 608 30.49 18.84 -9.11
N VAL A 609 31.75 18.58 -8.78
CA VAL A 609 32.21 17.39 -8.05
C VAL A 609 31.55 17.21 -6.68
N ASN A 610 31.06 18.27 -6.05
CA ASN A 610 30.45 18.23 -4.73
C ASN A 610 28.93 18.00 -4.76
N MET A 611 28.30 18.02 -5.94
CA MET A 611 26.85 17.87 -6.05
C MET A 611 26.42 16.44 -5.75
N VAL A 612 25.58 16.24 -4.75
CA VAL A 612 24.90 14.96 -4.46
C VAL A 612 23.44 14.92 -4.94
N ARG A 613 22.95 16.08 -5.40
CA ARG A 613 21.68 16.29 -6.07
C ARG A 613 21.78 17.57 -6.92
N PRO A 614 20.96 17.74 -7.96
CA PRO A 614 20.95 18.98 -8.73
C PRO A 614 20.51 20.18 -7.88
N PRO A 615 20.94 21.41 -8.22
CA PRO A 615 20.51 22.62 -7.54
C PRO A 615 19.09 23.03 -7.94
N LEU A 616 18.55 24.04 -7.26
CA LEU A 616 17.23 24.59 -7.53
C LEU A 616 17.24 25.39 -8.84
N ASN A 617 16.29 25.11 -9.72
CA ASN A 617 16.07 25.80 -10.98
C ASN A 617 15.30 27.11 -10.71
N PRO A 618 15.91 28.29 -10.95
CA PRO A 618 15.31 29.57 -10.61
C PRO A 618 14.06 29.90 -11.44
N LYS A 619 13.84 29.22 -12.58
CA LYS A 619 12.67 29.45 -13.43
C LYS A 619 11.43 28.71 -12.95
N THR A 620 11.61 27.51 -12.41
CA THR A 620 10.51 26.60 -12.04
C THR A 620 10.32 26.48 -10.54
N ASN A 621 11.27 26.99 -9.74
CA ASN A 621 11.35 26.80 -8.29
C ASN A 621 11.38 25.31 -7.87
N LYS A 622 11.83 24.43 -8.77
CA LYS A 622 12.03 22.99 -8.57
C LYS A 622 13.50 22.64 -8.78
N LEU A 623 13.99 21.49 -8.31
CA LEU A 623 15.35 21.07 -8.65
C LEU A 623 15.49 20.87 -10.17
N TYR A 624 16.68 21.13 -10.72
CA TYR A 624 17.04 20.56 -12.02
C TYR A 624 16.96 19.03 -11.95
N ASP A 625 16.76 18.36 -13.08
CA ASP A 625 16.66 16.89 -13.10
C ASP A 625 18.04 16.26 -13.32
N SER A 626 18.89 16.91 -14.12
CA SER A 626 20.22 16.38 -14.46
C SER A 626 21.32 17.42 -14.29
N THR A 627 22.55 16.95 -14.15
CA THR A 627 23.74 17.79 -14.34
C THR A 627 24.53 17.35 -15.57
N VAL A 628 25.26 18.28 -16.19
CA VAL A 628 26.00 18.05 -17.44
C VAL A 628 27.42 18.62 -17.37
N ASP A 629 28.28 18.18 -18.29
CA ASP A 629 29.62 18.78 -18.46
C ASP A 629 29.55 20.18 -19.09
N ARG A 630 28.59 20.40 -19.98
CA ARG A 630 28.33 21.67 -20.67
C ARG A 630 26.86 21.77 -21.08
N VAL A 631 26.30 22.98 -21.10
CA VAL A 631 24.88 23.19 -21.44
C VAL A 631 24.61 22.95 -22.93
N HIS A 632 25.50 23.42 -23.81
CA HIS A 632 25.34 23.27 -25.24
C HIS A 632 26.01 21.99 -25.73
N ASN A 633 25.21 21.04 -26.24
CA ASN A 633 25.65 19.75 -26.73
C ASN A 633 26.45 18.94 -25.67
N PRO A 634 25.80 18.51 -24.57
CA PRO A 634 26.46 17.80 -23.48
C PRO A 634 27.09 16.48 -23.94
N ASN A 635 28.34 16.23 -23.53
CA ASN A 635 28.99 14.93 -23.72
C ASN A 635 28.69 13.98 -22.57
N ILE A 636 28.40 14.53 -21.39
CA ILE A 636 28.11 13.77 -20.17
C ILE A 636 26.81 14.32 -19.58
N ILE A 637 25.94 13.40 -19.20
CA ILE A 637 24.70 13.66 -18.46
C ILE A 637 24.73 12.80 -17.21
N VAL A 638 24.55 13.41 -16.04
CA VAL A 638 24.56 12.75 -14.74
C VAL A 638 23.15 12.77 -14.15
N LYS A 639 22.71 11.58 -13.72
CA LYS A 639 21.39 11.34 -13.11
C LYS A 639 21.55 10.87 -11.67
N TYR A 640 20.59 11.23 -10.83
CA TYR A 640 20.72 11.04 -9.38
C TYR A 640 19.72 10.00 -8.85
N ASP A 641 18.58 9.84 -9.50
CA ASP A 641 17.53 8.91 -9.09
C ASP A 641 17.43 7.70 -10.02
N LYS A 642 17.30 6.50 -9.43
CA LYS A 642 17.29 5.23 -10.17
C LYS A 642 16.15 5.09 -11.16
N GLN A 643 15.03 5.76 -10.92
CA GLN A 643 13.84 5.64 -11.74
C GLN A 643 13.91 6.52 -12.99
N GLU A 644 14.95 7.35 -13.15
CA GLU A 644 15.08 8.28 -14.28
C GLU A 644 15.67 7.62 -15.54
N TYR A 645 15.99 6.33 -15.47
CA TYR A 645 16.58 5.61 -16.59
C TYR A 645 16.25 4.11 -16.58
N TYR A 646 16.31 3.50 -17.76
CA TYR A 646 16.05 2.09 -18.02
C TYR A 646 17.16 1.50 -18.90
N PRO A 647 17.91 0.46 -18.45
CA PRO A 647 18.88 -0.23 -19.29
C PRO A 647 18.15 -1.05 -20.35
N GLU A 648 18.14 -0.60 -21.61
CA GLU A 648 17.34 -1.22 -22.67
C GLU A 648 18.11 -2.34 -23.40
N TYR A 649 19.37 -2.08 -23.71
CA TYR A 649 20.25 -3.07 -24.33
C TYR A 649 21.59 -3.12 -23.61
N ILE A 650 22.21 -4.30 -23.66
CA ILE A 650 23.64 -4.46 -23.41
C ILE A 650 24.34 -4.99 -24.66
N VAL A 651 25.41 -4.30 -25.04
CA VAL A 651 26.25 -4.61 -26.19
C VAL A 651 27.58 -5.14 -25.64
N THR A 652 27.88 -6.40 -25.96
CA THR A 652 29.17 -7.02 -25.66
C THR A 652 30.07 -6.87 -26.90
N VAL A 653 31.21 -6.20 -26.75
CA VAL A 653 32.14 -5.91 -27.84
C VAL A 653 33.52 -6.49 -27.52
N LYS A 654 34.12 -7.18 -28.47
CA LYS A 654 35.50 -7.65 -28.38
C LYS A 654 36.44 -6.45 -28.50
N ASN A 655 37.27 -6.25 -27.49
CA ASN A 655 38.32 -5.25 -27.54
C ASN A 655 39.43 -5.75 -28.49
N ALA A 656 39.42 -5.28 -29.73
CA ALA A 656 40.40 -5.68 -30.75
C ALA A 656 41.78 -5.05 -30.55
N ASN A 657 41.88 -4.01 -29.70
CA ASN A 657 43.14 -3.35 -29.38
C ASN A 657 43.42 -3.57 -27.89
N GLY A 658 44.50 -4.24 -27.53
CA GLY A 658 44.95 -4.41 -26.13
C GLY A 658 45.35 -3.11 -25.41
N ALA A 659 44.64 -2.01 -25.64
CA ALA A 659 44.90 -0.68 -25.11
C ALA A 659 43.60 -0.05 -24.60
N CYS A 660 43.22 -0.37 -23.36
CA CYS A 660 42.49 0.55 -22.48
C CYS A 660 43.00 0.33 -21.05
N THR A 661 44.29 0.56 -20.84
CA THR A 661 44.74 1.13 -19.57
C THR A 661 44.54 2.64 -19.70
N VAL A 662 43.61 3.21 -18.93
CA VAL A 662 43.60 4.65 -18.69
C VAL A 662 44.13 4.84 -17.27
N SER A 663 45.30 5.46 -17.20
CA SER A 663 45.94 6.07 -16.03
C SER A 663 45.04 7.06 -15.31
#